data_AF-A0AAW2JGW4-F1
#
_entry.id   AF-A0AAW2JGW4-F1
#
_cell.length_a   1.000
_cell.length_b   1.000
_cell.length_c   1.000
_cell.angle_alpha   90.00
_cell.angle_beta   90.00
_cell.angle_gamma   90.00
#
_symmetry.space_group_name_H-M   'P 1'
#
loop_
_entity.id
_entity.type
_entity.pdbx_description
1 polymer ?
#
loop_
_entity_poly.entity_id
_entity_poly.type
_entity_poly.pdbx_seq_one_letter_code
_entity_poly.pdbx_strand_id
1 'polypeptide(L)'
;MLDSGATTHLTGNRSTFSNITLSHNFPPVRLADGSYSPISGSGTIHPTNHLTLTNVLFAPEFPVNLLSISQLTQKHNCSVTFFPSYCVFQDLQTRRTIGGGHERGGLYFLNTSPPIEARALSASVSPLQWHCRLGHPSLPTLQKVLPIKSPRLACESCELGKHHRASFPPRVDKRSSSPFTLVHSDIWGPCRFESINGFRYFITFVDDYSRMTWVYLLKDRSQVPTIITSFYNEIKTQFSVNIRILRTDNALEFVQKTVSDFCDSNGILHQTSCPYTSQQNGVAERKHRHLLDVARTIMTHMHVPKSYWGDAILTASYLINRLPSSILNGDTPYSCLFPDTPLFGVTPRVFGCVCFVHLHSPNLDKLSPVLLNVYFWGTHGHRRDIGVMTLSVVDPSPPQMLPSSNPHHITHQTLLQPFLLPLSPYLSPLYLFPHIQNHLPECIRLLSNAPPIPRSLLHLVCLQLQLLTTLPSHQPMIYLLLFGKVKGHVLLIPWLTLFLFTILVPNYRAFSVSLSSVSIPNTYLEALRHPAWKMAMDDEMSALISRGTWELVEVTPDTDVVACRWVFTLKFRADGTLDRYKARLVAKGFTQTYGVDYFETFSPVARLNSIRVLFSLAVNLNWTMYQMDIKNAFLYGDLNETVYMEQPPGYVAQGEKHRMVCKLKKAIYGLKQSPRAWFDKFSRIIGEFGFSRCQADHSVFVQTTTSGMVVLAVYVDDILITGSDLVGIEEAKTYLHKHFVTKDLGRPRYFLGIEIAHSKHGISLSQRKYACDLLHEAGLLGTKPVDTPMDSNPDFWNDDGNYLEDKTKYRRLVGKLIYLTVTRPDISFAVGLVSQFMDKPRSVHWEAALRILKYIKASPGKGLLFKRHGHVKIEAYSDADYAGAKDDRKSTSGYCTYVGGNLVTWRSKKQTTVARSSAEAEYRAMAHTTSEILWLKNLLKELGFMYDDPVPMHCDNQAAIHIASNPIFHERTKHIEVDCHFVREAVMSQEICTPFTPSSEQRADIFTKALGGKPFDVLCNKLGMIDIFAPA
;
A
#
# COMPACT_ATOMS: atom_id res chain seq x y z
N MET A 1 -41.12 21.50 -25.64
CA MET A 1 -40.01 22.41 -25.36
C MET A 1 -40.35 23.20 -24.11
N LEU A 2 -39.39 23.33 -23.19
CA LEU A 2 -39.50 24.11 -21.97
C LEU A 2 -39.02 25.53 -22.23
N ASP A 3 -39.87 26.52 -21.96
CA ASP A 3 -39.57 27.91 -22.26
C ASP A 3 -39.96 28.81 -21.08
N SER A 4 -38.99 29.59 -20.59
CA SER A 4 -39.19 30.59 -19.53
C SER A 4 -39.83 31.88 -20.04
N GLY A 5 -39.75 32.15 -21.35
CA GLY A 5 -40.36 33.31 -22.01
C GLY A 5 -41.82 33.10 -22.40
N ALA A 6 -42.28 31.85 -22.49
CA ALA A 6 -43.67 31.54 -22.78
C ALA A 6 -44.58 31.83 -21.58
N THR A 7 -45.66 32.57 -21.80
CA THR A 7 -46.67 32.90 -20.77
C THR A 7 -47.76 31.84 -20.63
N THR A 8 -47.94 30.98 -21.65
CA THR A 8 -48.98 29.94 -21.69
C THR A 8 -48.45 28.61 -22.24
N HIS A 9 -49.06 27.50 -21.83
CA HIS A 9 -48.85 26.19 -22.47
C HIS A 9 -49.56 26.16 -23.83
N LEU A 10 -48.87 25.74 -24.89
CA LEU A 10 -49.41 25.77 -26.26
C LEU A 10 -48.97 24.55 -27.07
N THR A 11 -49.88 23.97 -27.86
CA THR A 11 -49.59 22.82 -28.73
C THR A 11 -50.39 22.88 -30.02
N GLY A 12 -49.79 22.44 -31.13
CA GLY A 12 -50.49 22.17 -32.39
C GLY A 12 -50.96 20.73 -32.54
N ASN A 13 -50.70 19.85 -31.56
CA ASN A 13 -51.05 18.44 -31.67
C ASN A 13 -52.33 18.11 -30.90
N ARG A 14 -53.44 18.00 -31.63
CA ARG A 14 -54.77 17.65 -31.08
C ARG A 14 -54.79 16.31 -30.33
N SER A 15 -53.97 15.34 -30.75
CA SER A 15 -53.96 13.99 -30.17
C SER A 15 -53.46 13.93 -28.72
N THR A 16 -52.86 15.01 -28.22
CA THR A 16 -52.30 15.06 -26.86
C THR A 16 -53.30 15.46 -25.79
N PHE A 17 -54.48 15.97 -26.16
CA PHE A 17 -55.51 16.39 -25.21
C PHE A 17 -56.32 15.21 -24.67
N SER A 18 -56.50 15.15 -23.35
CA SER A 18 -57.47 14.24 -22.72
C SER A 18 -58.90 14.76 -22.83
N ASN A 19 -59.06 16.08 -22.75
CA ASN A 19 -60.32 16.76 -23.03
C ASN A 19 -60.02 18.12 -23.66
N ILE A 20 -60.72 18.46 -24.74
CA ILE A 20 -60.56 19.72 -25.46
C ILE A 20 -61.93 20.35 -25.72
N THR A 21 -62.04 21.63 -25.38
CA THR A 21 -63.21 22.44 -25.69
C THR A 21 -62.87 23.29 -26.90
N LEU A 22 -63.47 22.99 -28.05
CA LEU A 22 -63.29 23.77 -29.27
C LEU A 22 -64.25 24.96 -29.24
N SER A 23 -63.71 26.16 -29.41
CA SER A 23 -64.46 27.41 -29.48
C SER A 23 -63.69 28.41 -30.30
N HIS A 24 -64.39 29.21 -31.09
CA HIS A 24 -63.79 30.27 -31.91
C HIS A 24 -63.63 31.61 -31.16
N ASN A 25 -63.94 31.65 -29.85
CA ASN A 25 -63.92 32.88 -29.05
C ASN A 25 -62.64 33.10 -28.23
N PHE A 26 -61.55 32.39 -28.51
CA PHE A 26 -60.27 32.61 -27.82
C PHE A 26 -59.48 33.75 -28.46
N PRO A 27 -58.91 34.68 -27.66
CA PRO A 27 -58.04 35.72 -28.21
C PRO A 27 -56.78 35.09 -28.82
N PRO A 28 -56.27 35.61 -29.96
CA PRO A 28 -55.09 35.06 -30.61
C PRO A 28 -53.83 35.26 -29.75
N VAL A 29 -52.92 34.30 -29.79
CA VAL A 29 -51.66 34.36 -29.01
C VAL A 29 -50.59 35.04 -29.84
N ARG A 30 -49.94 36.06 -29.27
CA ARG A 30 -48.80 36.73 -29.89
C ARG A 30 -47.55 35.85 -29.81
N LEU A 31 -46.94 35.56 -30.94
CA LEU A 31 -45.71 34.79 -31.06
C LEU A 31 -44.47 35.68 -30.89
N ALA A 32 -43.30 35.06 -30.71
CA ALA A 32 -42.03 35.77 -30.48
C ALA A 32 -41.59 36.65 -31.68
N ASP A 33 -42.05 36.34 -32.89
CA ASP A 33 -41.83 37.13 -34.10
C ASP A 33 -42.79 38.34 -34.23
N GLY A 34 -43.69 38.51 -33.26
CA GLY A 34 -44.69 39.58 -33.24
C GLY A 34 -45.99 39.27 -33.99
N SER A 35 -46.08 38.13 -34.67
CA SER A 35 -47.29 37.66 -35.34
C SER A 35 -48.32 37.09 -34.35
N TYR A 36 -49.56 36.89 -34.79
CA TYR A 36 -50.65 36.37 -33.96
C TYR A 36 -51.11 35.01 -34.50
N SER A 37 -51.17 34.00 -33.63
CA SER A 37 -51.66 32.66 -33.98
C SER A 37 -53.09 32.45 -33.45
N PRO A 38 -54.05 32.04 -34.30
CA PRO A 38 -55.42 31.79 -33.88
C PRO A 38 -55.52 30.54 -32.99
N ILE A 39 -56.26 30.66 -31.89
CA ILE A 39 -56.48 29.56 -30.95
C ILE A 39 -57.83 28.91 -31.27
N SER A 40 -57.80 27.60 -31.53
CA SER A 40 -58.98 26.81 -31.92
C SER A 40 -59.63 26.06 -30.76
N GLY A 41 -58.99 26.05 -29.59
CA GLY A 41 -59.53 25.39 -28.40
C GLY A 41 -58.63 25.50 -27.18
N SER A 42 -59.15 25.10 -26.03
CA SER A 42 -58.40 24.96 -24.78
C SER A 42 -58.78 23.66 -24.09
N GLY A 43 -57.82 23.02 -23.45
CA GLY A 43 -58.02 21.71 -22.87
C GLY A 43 -56.98 21.29 -21.84
N THR A 44 -57.10 20.05 -21.40
CA THR A 44 -56.18 19.42 -20.44
C THR A 44 -55.32 18.38 -21.15
N ILE A 45 -54.03 18.36 -20.81
CA ILE A 45 -53.04 17.40 -21.30
C ILE A 45 -52.38 16.73 -20.10
N HIS A 46 -52.11 15.44 -20.21
CA HIS A 46 -51.31 14.68 -19.25
C HIS A 46 -50.04 14.17 -19.94
N PRO A 47 -48.95 14.96 -19.98
CA PRO A 47 -47.72 14.54 -20.64
C PRO A 47 -47.06 13.35 -19.93
N THR A 48 -47.31 13.19 -18.64
CA THR A 48 -46.87 12.06 -17.80
C THR A 48 -47.93 11.74 -16.75
N ASN A 49 -47.84 10.58 -16.09
CA ASN A 49 -48.79 10.16 -15.04
C ASN A 49 -48.83 11.09 -13.80
N HIS A 50 -47.79 11.92 -13.61
CA HIS A 50 -47.67 12.81 -12.45
C HIS A 50 -47.78 14.29 -12.81
N LEU A 51 -47.87 14.63 -14.10
CA LEU A 51 -47.93 16.01 -14.56
C LEU A 51 -49.23 16.25 -15.33
N THR A 52 -50.09 17.11 -14.75
CA THR A 52 -51.36 17.52 -15.39
C THR A 52 -51.33 19.00 -15.75
N LEU A 53 -51.36 19.29 -17.04
CA LEU A 53 -51.40 20.64 -17.58
C LEU A 53 -52.85 20.97 -17.95
N THR A 54 -53.43 22.01 -17.34
CA THR A 54 -54.78 22.49 -17.68
C THR A 54 -54.65 23.83 -18.37
N ASN A 55 -55.69 24.25 -19.10
CA ASN A 55 -55.70 25.49 -19.88
C ASN A 55 -54.59 25.52 -20.95
N VAL A 56 -54.28 24.35 -21.53
CA VAL A 56 -53.35 24.28 -22.67
C VAL A 56 -54.08 24.75 -23.92
N LEU A 57 -53.52 25.74 -24.61
CA LEU A 57 -54.12 26.30 -25.82
C LEU A 57 -53.78 25.45 -27.04
N PHE A 58 -54.79 25.19 -27.87
CA PHE A 58 -54.66 24.44 -29.11
C PHE A 58 -54.57 25.41 -30.29
N ALA A 59 -53.42 25.42 -30.95
CA ALA A 59 -53.12 26.25 -32.12
C ALA A 59 -52.72 25.33 -33.29
N PRO A 60 -53.65 24.94 -34.19
CA PRO A 60 -53.45 23.87 -35.16
C PRO A 60 -52.23 24.05 -36.08
N GLU A 61 -51.91 25.29 -36.41
CA GLU A 61 -50.80 25.64 -37.31
C GLU A 61 -49.46 25.82 -36.58
N PHE A 62 -49.42 25.61 -35.27
CA PHE A 62 -48.21 25.86 -34.49
C PHE A 62 -47.29 24.62 -34.45
N PRO A 63 -46.02 24.74 -34.90
CA PRO A 63 -45.18 23.58 -35.21
C PRO A 63 -44.54 22.91 -33.98
N VAL A 64 -44.56 23.54 -32.80
CA VAL A 64 -43.82 23.06 -31.62
C VAL A 64 -44.71 23.01 -30.38
N ASN A 65 -44.59 21.95 -29.58
CA ASN A 65 -45.28 21.89 -28.29
C ASN A 65 -44.49 22.71 -27.25
N LEU A 66 -45.08 23.80 -26.76
CA LEU A 66 -44.50 24.73 -25.80
C LEU A 66 -45.05 24.50 -24.39
N LEU A 67 -44.15 24.46 -23.42
CA LEU A 67 -44.45 24.33 -22.01
C LEU A 67 -43.89 25.55 -21.27
N SER A 68 -44.79 26.44 -20.84
CA SER A 68 -44.46 27.59 -20.00
C SER A 68 -43.95 27.17 -18.63
N ILE A 69 -42.72 27.59 -18.28
CA ILE A 69 -42.14 27.34 -16.96
C ILE A 69 -42.88 28.13 -15.87
N SER A 70 -43.32 29.36 -16.19
CA SER A 70 -44.06 30.20 -15.24
C SER A 70 -45.38 29.54 -14.81
N GLN A 71 -46.18 29.07 -15.77
CA GLN A 71 -47.42 28.34 -15.45
C GLN A 71 -47.16 27.00 -14.75
N LEU A 72 -46.11 26.27 -15.17
CA LEU A 72 -45.73 25.01 -14.55
C LEU A 72 -45.40 25.18 -13.06
N THR A 73 -44.51 26.14 -12.74
CA THR A 73 -44.00 26.36 -11.38
C THR A 73 -45.08 26.90 -10.44
N GLN A 74 -45.94 27.81 -10.90
CA GLN A 74 -47.05 28.34 -10.11
C GLN A 74 -48.12 27.29 -9.83
N LYS A 75 -48.49 26.51 -10.84
CA LYS A 75 -49.59 25.55 -10.71
C LYS A 75 -49.22 24.32 -9.89
N HIS A 76 -48.00 23.80 -10.06
CA HIS A 76 -47.53 22.60 -9.36
C HIS A 76 -46.66 22.91 -8.13
N ASN A 77 -46.59 24.19 -7.71
CA ASN A 77 -45.76 24.66 -6.60
C ASN A 77 -44.36 24.03 -6.59
N CYS A 78 -43.69 24.07 -7.75
CA CYS A 78 -42.43 23.38 -7.98
C CYS A 78 -41.33 24.35 -8.44
N SER A 79 -40.07 24.07 -8.12
CA SER A 79 -38.92 24.73 -8.72
C SER A 79 -38.39 23.94 -9.90
N VAL A 80 -37.95 24.63 -10.96
CA VAL A 80 -37.22 24.03 -12.07
C VAL A 80 -35.74 24.36 -11.96
N THR A 81 -34.88 23.35 -11.93
CA THR A 81 -33.42 23.50 -11.92
C THR A 81 -32.84 22.99 -13.23
N PHE A 82 -32.03 23.83 -13.89
CA PHE A 82 -31.36 23.49 -15.14
C PHE A 82 -29.91 23.05 -14.87
N PHE A 83 -29.52 21.92 -15.47
CA PHE A 83 -28.16 21.39 -15.53
C PHE A 83 -27.71 21.32 -17.00
N PRO A 84 -26.40 21.29 -17.29
CA PRO A 84 -25.90 21.37 -18.67
C PRO A 84 -26.52 20.37 -19.66
N SER A 85 -26.97 19.19 -19.20
CA SER A 85 -27.53 18.14 -20.06
C SER A 85 -29.01 17.79 -19.77
N TYR A 86 -29.62 18.35 -18.72
CA TYR A 86 -30.99 18.01 -18.31
C TYR A 86 -31.59 19.06 -17.35
N CYS A 87 -32.89 19.02 -17.12
CA CYS A 87 -33.55 19.82 -16.10
C CYS A 87 -34.49 18.97 -15.25
N VAL A 88 -34.74 19.43 -14.02
CA VAL A 88 -35.54 18.70 -13.02
C VAL A 88 -36.60 19.62 -12.46
N PHE A 89 -37.82 19.13 -12.31
CA PHE A 89 -38.93 19.82 -11.63
C PHE A 89 -39.07 19.20 -10.24
N GLN A 90 -38.88 20.00 -9.21
CA GLN A 90 -38.93 19.57 -7.83
C GLN A 90 -40.06 20.27 -7.09
N ASP A 91 -40.99 19.51 -6.55
CA ASP A 91 -42.06 20.02 -5.71
C ASP A 91 -41.48 20.71 -4.46
N LEU A 92 -41.90 21.94 -4.19
CA LEU A 92 -41.29 22.77 -3.15
C LEU A 92 -41.66 22.31 -1.73
N GLN A 93 -42.82 21.67 -1.53
CA GLN A 93 -43.27 21.20 -0.22
C GLN A 93 -42.64 19.86 0.15
N THR A 94 -42.71 18.90 -0.76
CA THR A 94 -42.27 17.51 -0.54
C THR A 94 -40.81 17.27 -0.92
N ARG A 95 -40.18 18.23 -1.63
CA ARG A 95 -38.84 18.12 -2.23
C ARG A 95 -38.70 16.95 -3.21
N ARG A 96 -39.80 16.34 -3.64
CA ARG A 96 -39.79 15.22 -4.60
C ARG A 96 -39.68 15.73 -6.02
N THR A 97 -38.92 15.00 -6.84
CA THR A 97 -38.89 15.24 -8.29
C THR A 97 -40.21 14.80 -8.91
N ILE A 98 -40.94 15.71 -9.54
CA ILE A 98 -42.23 15.48 -10.18
C ILE A 98 -42.15 15.40 -11.70
N GLY A 99 -41.00 15.75 -12.27
CA GLY A 99 -40.73 15.66 -13.71
C GLY A 99 -39.35 16.17 -14.08
N GLY A 100 -39.03 16.15 -15.37
CA GLY A 100 -37.77 16.68 -15.88
C GLY A 100 -37.71 16.70 -17.41
N GLY A 101 -36.63 17.26 -17.94
CA GLY A 101 -36.37 17.34 -19.36
C GLY A 101 -34.90 17.09 -19.70
N HIS A 102 -34.59 16.83 -20.96
CA HIS A 102 -33.22 16.65 -21.46
C HIS A 102 -32.85 17.79 -22.41
N GLU A 103 -31.57 18.16 -22.42
CA GLU A 103 -31.03 19.13 -23.37
C GLU A 103 -30.84 18.46 -24.74
N ARG A 104 -31.25 19.16 -25.80
CA ARG A 104 -30.99 18.75 -27.18
C ARG A 104 -30.88 19.99 -28.07
N GLY A 105 -29.66 20.31 -28.49
CA GLY A 105 -29.41 21.40 -29.46
C GLY A 105 -29.62 22.80 -28.89
N GLY A 106 -29.26 23.01 -27.62
CA GLY A 106 -29.39 24.27 -26.89
C GLY A 106 -30.75 24.50 -26.22
N LEU A 107 -31.69 23.56 -26.35
CA LEU A 107 -33.06 23.67 -25.85
C LEU A 107 -33.43 22.47 -24.98
N TYR A 108 -34.29 22.68 -23.97
CA TYR A 108 -34.75 21.61 -23.08
C TYR A 108 -36.11 21.06 -23.52
N PHE A 109 -36.19 19.74 -23.63
CA PHE A 109 -37.41 19.04 -24.00
C PHE A 109 -37.94 18.21 -22.83
N LEU A 110 -39.26 18.30 -22.58
CA LEU A 110 -39.93 17.54 -21.53
C LEU A 110 -39.75 16.04 -21.79
N ASN A 111 -39.35 15.28 -20.77
CA ASN A 111 -39.25 13.84 -20.87
C ASN A 111 -40.65 13.21 -20.72
N THR A 112 -41.20 12.68 -21.80
CA THR A 112 -42.52 12.02 -21.85
C THR A 112 -42.45 10.50 -21.66
N SER A 113 -41.25 9.93 -21.58
CA SER A 113 -41.10 8.55 -21.10
C SER A 113 -41.63 8.48 -19.66
N PRO A 114 -42.27 7.37 -19.24
CA PRO A 114 -42.66 7.20 -17.85
C PRO A 114 -41.45 7.52 -17.00
N PRO A 115 -41.61 8.24 -15.87
CA PRO A 115 -40.48 8.40 -14.97
C PRO A 115 -40.00 6.98 -14.73
N ILE A 116 -38.75 6.69 -15.11
CA ILE A 116 -38.00 5.63 -14.45
C ILE A 116 -38.26 5.97 -12.99
N GLU A 117 -39.09 5.18 -12.33
CA GLU A 117 -39.56 5.49 -10.99
C GLU A 117 -38.32 5.96 -10.24
N ALA A 118 -38.31 7.24 -9.90
CA ALA A 118 -37.35 7.72 -8.94
C ALA A 118 -37.75 6.92 -7.72
N ARG A 119 -37.03 5.81 -7.48
CA ARG A 119 -37.08 5.01 -6.27
C ARG A 119 -36.56 5.91 -5.16
N ALA A 120 -37.36 6.91 -4.81
CA ALA A 120 -37.44 7.45 -3.47
C ALA A 120 -37.95 6.27 -2.64
N LEU A 121 -37.01 5.42 -2.16
CA LEU A 121 -37.30 4.13 -1.52
C LEU A 121 -37.87 3.10 -2.52
N SER A 122 -37.23 2.00 -2.89
CA SER A 122 -36.07 1.36 -2.32
C SER A 122 -34.86 2.24 -2.42
N ALA A 123 -34.21 2.55 -1.30
CA ALA A 123 -32.77 2.65 -1.35
C ALA A 123 -32.34 1.36 -2.05
N SER A 124 -32.01 1.42 -3.35
CA SER A 124 -31.32 0.31 -3.99
C SER A 124 -29.96 0.35 -3.34
N VAL A 125 -29.91 -0.26 -2.16
CA VAL A 125 -28.73 -0.52 -1.34
C VAL A 125 -27.63 -0.78 -2.36
N SER A 126 -26.63 0.09 -2.36
CA SER A 126 -25.62 0.04 -3.42
C SER A 126 -25.05 -1.38 -3.48
N PRO A 127 -24.58 -1.85 -4.65
CA PRO A 127 -23.92 -3.15 -4.74
C PRO A 127 -22.84 -3.34 -3.65
N LEU A 128 -22.15 -2.25 -3.29
CA LEU A 128 -21.20 -2.19 -2.19
C LEU A 128 -21.85 -2.36 -0.81
N GLN A 129 -22.99 -1.71 -0.56
CA GLN A 129 -23.70 -1.86 0.71
C GLN A 129 -24.29 -3.28 0.88
N TRP A 130 -24.78 -3.91 -0.19
CA TRP A 130 -25.21 -5.32 -0.16
C TRP A 130 -24.02 -6.26 0.05
N HIS A 131 -22.90 -5.97 -0.60
CA HIS A 131 -21.65 -6.66 -0.34
C HIS A 131 -21.24 -6.57 1.14
N CYS A 132 -21.30 -5.40 1.78
CA CYS A 132 -21.00 -5.26 3.21
C CYS A 132 -22.02 -5.99 4.10
N ARG A 133 -23.31 -5.92 3.79
CA ARG A 133 -24.39 -6.61 4.54
C ARG A 133 -24.27 -8.13 4.51
N LEU A 134 -23.77 -8.69 3.40
CA LEU A 134 -23.67 -10.13 3.19
C LEU A 134 -22.28 -10.70 3.56
N GLY A 135 -21.44 -9.96 4.30
CA GLY A 135 -20.13 -10.49 4.72
C GLY A 135 -19.07 -10.46 3.63
N HIS A 136 -19.17 -9.48 2.74
CA HIS A 136 -18.23 -9.19 1.65
C HIS A 136 -18.07 -10.34 0.63
N PRO A 137 -19.16 -10.93 0.08
CA PRO A 137 -19.05 -12.01 -0.90
C PRO A 137 -18.41 -11.52 -2.20
N SER A 138 -17.82 -12.44 -2.98
CA SER A 138 -17.29 -12.13 -4.31
C SER A 138 -18.39 -11.63 -5.25
N LEU A 139 -18.03 -10.80 -6.23
CA LEU A 139 -19.00 -10.25 -7.19
C LEU A 139 -19.85 -11.33 -7.89
N PRO A 140 -19.29 -12.48 -8.35
CA PRO A 140 -20.10 -13.55 -8.94
C PRO A 140 -21.11 -14.16 -7.95
N THR A 141 -20.73 -14.33 -6.67
CA THR A 141 -21.62 -14.84 -5.63
C THR A 141 -22.75 -13.84 -5.34
N LEU A 142 -22.41 -12.55 -5.30
CA LEU A 142 -23.37 -11.48 -5.08
C LEU A 142 -24.39 -11.37 -6.23
N GLN A 143 -23.95 -11.54 -7.48
CA GLN A 143 -24.82 -11.54 -8.67
C GLN A 143 -25.79 -12.73 -8.73
N LYS A 144 -25.45 -13.86 -8.10
CA LYS A 144 -26.36 -15.01 -7.98
C LYS A 144 -27.49 -14.78 -6.97
N VAL A 145 -27.24 -13.97 -5.94
CA VAL A 145 -28.21 -13.68 -4.86
C VAL A 145 -29.05 -12.44 -5.17
N LEU A 146 -28.48 -11.46 -5.90
CA LEU A 146 -29.12 -10.17 -6.17
C LEU A 146 -28.99 -9.79 -7.65
N PRO A 147 -30.02 -9.15 -8.26
CA PRO A 147 -30.02 -8.74 -9.66
C PRO A 147 -29.14 -7.49 -9.90
N ILE A 148 -27.83 -7.60 -9.68
CA ILE A 148 -26.85 -6.51 -9.78
C ILE A 148 -26.09 -6.59 -11.11
N LYS A 149 -26.20 -5.54 -11.93
CA LYS A 149 -25.40 -5.37 -13.16
C LYS A 149 -24.25 -4.39 -12.91
N SER A 150 -23.21 -4.83 -12.21
CA SER A 150 -21.96 -4.04 -12.02
C SER A 150 -20.74 -4.81 -12.56
N PRO A 151 -19.85 -4.17 -13.33
CA PRO A 151 -18.68 -4.84 -13.92
C PRO A 151 -17.53 -5.06 -12.92
N ARG A 152 -17.45 -4.28 -11.82
CA ARG A 152 -16.42 -4.40 -10.78
C ARG A 152 -16.94 -3.94 -9.41
N LEU A 153 -16.35 -4.47 -8.34
CA LEU A 153 -16.62 -4.05 -6.97
C LEU A 153 -15.29 -3.77 -6.25
N ALA A 154 -14.97 -2.49 -6.04
CA ALA A 154 -13.78 -2.09 -5.28
C ALA A 154 -14.15 -2.01 -3.79
N CYS A 155 -13.56 -2.87 -2.95
CA CYS A 155 -13.79 -2.87 -1.51
C CYS A 155 -12.47 -3.03 -0.75
N GLU A 156 -12.03 -1.97 -0.08
CA GLU A 156 -10.79 -1.94 0.71
C GLU A 156 -10.77 -3.03 1.81
N SER A 157 -11.90 -3.27 2.49
CA SER A 157 -12.00 -4.29 3.54
C SER A 157 -11.77 -5.72 2.98
N CYS A 158 -12.11 -5.98 1.72
CA CYS A 158 -11.78 -7.24 1.05
C CYS A 158 -10.28 -7.39 0.80
N GLU A 159 -9.62 -6.33 0.33
CA GLU A 159 -8.16 -6.34 0.11
C GLU A 159 -7.41 -6.56 1.42
N LEU A 160 -7.87 -5.94 2.52
CA LEU A 160 -7.27 -6.11 3.84
C LEU A 160 -7.55 -7.48 4.47
N GLY A 161 -8.72 -8.07 4.21
CA GLY A 161 -9.18 -9.29 4.90
C GLY A 161 -9.06 -10.60 4.12
N LYS A 162 -9.06 -10.56 2.79
CA LYS A 162 -9.18 -11.71 1.88
C LYS A 162 -8.06 -11.84 0.84
N HIS A 163 -7.04 -10.97 0.87
CA HIS A 163 -5.91 -11.06 -0.06
C HIS A 163 -5.01 -12.27 0.25
N HIS A 164 -4.99 -13.25 -0.67
CA HIS A 164 -4.26 -14.52 -0.53
C HIS A 164 -3.47 -14.88 -1.80
N ARG A 165 -2.46 -15.76 -1.65
CA ARG A 165 -1.74 -16.42 -2.77
C ARG A 165 -2.69 -17.38 -3.51
N ALA A 166 -2.51 -17.55 -4.83
CA ALA A 166 -3.41 -18.32 -5.70
C ALA A 166 -3.77 -19.73 -5.16
N SER A 167 -5.03 -20.14 -5.34
CA SER A 167 -5.58 -21.40 -4.86
C SER A 167 -5.24 -22.60 -5.76
N PHE A 168 -4.97 -23.75 -5.14
CA PHE A 168 -4.78 -25.05 -5.80
C PHE A 168 -6.09 -25.56 -6.45
N PRO A 169 -6.01 -26.42 -7.49
CA PRO A 169 -7.19 -27.04 -8.09
C PRO A 169 -7.99 -27.88 -7.07
N PRO A 170 -9.32 -27.95 -7.22
CA PRO A 170 -10.17 -28.73 -6.32
C PRO A 170 -9.84 -30.22 -6.40
N ARG A 171 -9.74 -30.86 -5.23
CA ARG A 171 -9.58 -32.33 -5.13
C ARG A 171 -10.88 -33.03 -5.51
N VAL A 172 -10.75 -34.13 -6.24
CA VAL A 172 -11.84 -35.01 -6.71
C VAL A 172 -12.22 -36.03 -5.62
N ASP A 173 -12.50 -35.56 -4.41
CA ASP A 173 -13.08 -36.44 -3.38
C ASP A 173 -14.60 -36.48 -3.60
N LYS A 174 -15.16 -37.68 -3.80
CA LYS A 174 -16.61 -37.85 -3.95
C LYS A 174 -17.29 -37.41 -2.66
N ARG A 175 -18.12 -36.36 -2.77
CA ARG A 175 -19.02 -35.90 -1.70
C ARG A 175 -19.95 -37.04 -1.28
N SER A 176 -20.29 -37.08 -0.01
CA SER A 176 -21.30 -37.99 0.56
C SER A 176 -22.61 -37.92 -0.24
N SER A 177 -23.35 -39.02 -0.31
CA SER A 177 -24.60 -39.14 -1.06
C SER A 177 -25.84 -38.68 -0.29
N SER A 178 -25.76 -38.56 1.05
CA SER A 178 -26.87 -38.11 1.90
C SER A 178 -26.37 -37.27 3.09
N PRO A 179 -27.21 -36.37 3.65
CA PRO A 179 -26.87 -35.54 4.81
C PRO A 179 -26.37 -36.35 6.02
N PHE A 180 -25.40 -35.82 6.76
CA PHE A 180 -24.86 -36.36 8.01
C PHE A 180 -24.24 -37.77 7.92
N THR A 181 -23.97 -38.26 6.69
CA THR A 181 -23.18 -39.49 6.50
C THR A 181 -21.74 -39.29 6.99
N LEU A 182 -21.16 -38.13 6.70
CA LEU A 182 -19.82 -37.74 7.12
C LEU A 182 -19.85 -36.29 7.61
N VAL A 183 -19.41 -36.07 8.85
CA VAL A 183 -19.24 -34.74 9.43
C VAL A 183 -17.76 -34.50 9.72
N HIS A 184 -17.22 -33.40 9.23
CA HIS A 184 -15.86 -32.95 9.54
C HIS A 184 -15.87 -32.00 10.72
N SER A 185 -14.94 -32.15 11.66
CA SER A 185 -14.80 -31.25 12.80
C SER A 185 -13.35 -30.89 13.07
N ASP A 186 -13.14 -29.66 13.54
CA ASP A 186 -11.83 -29.10 13.91
C ASP A 186 -12.05 -27.99 14.95
N ILE A 187 -11.01 -27.70 15.76
CA ILE A 187 -11.02 -26.69 16.82
C ILE A 187 -10.03 -25.57 16.50
N TRP A 188 -10.51 -24.33 16.51
CA TRP A 188 -9.66 -23.16 16.38
C TRP A 188 -9.41 -22.48 17.73
N GLY A 189 -8.14 -22.10 17.98
CA GLY A 189 -7.72 -21.30 19.13
C GLY A 189 -6.49 -21.87 19.86
N PRO A 190 -5.98 -21.22 20.92
CA PRO A 190 -6.60 -20.08 21.60
C PRO A 190 -6.48 -18.76 20.82
N CYS A 191 -7.55 -17.98 20.80
CA CYS A 191 -7.47 -16.58 20.41
C CYS A 191 -6.64 -15.80 21.45
N ARG A 192 -5.75 -14.92 20.97
CA ARG A 192 -4.98 -14.01 21.84
C ARG A 192 -5.86 -12.97 22.55
N PHE A 193 -7.07 -12.74 22.05
CA PHE A 193 -8.05 -11.82 22.61
C PHE A 193 -9.24 -12.63 23.11
N GLU A 194 -9.57 -12.48 24.39
CA GLU A 194 -10.78 -13.06 24.94
C GLU A 194 -12.00 -12.33 24.37
N SER A 195 -13.06 -13.06 24.03
CA SER A 195 -14.31 -12.42 23.62
C SER A 195 -14.94 -11.67 24.80
N ILE A 196 -15.86 -10.74 24.57
CA ILE A 196 -16.59 -10.04 25.65
C ILE A 196 -17.24 -10.97 26.67
N ASN A 197 -17.61 -12.19 26.27
CA ASN A 197 -18.24 -13.21 27.11
C ASN A 197 -17.28 -14.29 27.65
N GLY A 198 -15.98 -14.12 27.45
CA GLY A 198 -14.95 -15.01 27.99
C GLY A 198 -14.51 -16.18 27.10
N PHE A 199 -15.01 -16.27 25.87
CA PHE A 199 -14.63 -17.33 24.94
C PHE A 199 -13.21 -17.13 24.38
N ARG A 200 -12.51 -18.25 24.16
CA ARG A 200 -11.13 -18.29 23.65
C ARG A 200 -10.94 -19.24 22.46
N TYR A 201 -11.89 -20.14 22.22
CA TYR A 201 -11.85 -21.15 21.16
C TYR A 201 -13.20 -21.19 20.42
N PHE A 202 -13.22 -21.79 19.23
CA PHE A 202 -14.45 -22.25 18.61
C PHE A 202 -14.24 -23.61 17.95
N ILE A 203 -15.29 -24.43 17.92
CA ILE A 203 -15.31 -25.73 17.24
C ILE A 203 -16.29 -25.65 16.07
N THR A 204 -15.92 -26.25 14.93
CA THR A 204 -16.82 -26.39 13.78
C THR A 204 -17.29 -27.82 13.57
N PHE A 205 -18.51 -27.97 13.08
CA PHE A 205 -19.01 -29.21 12.48
C PHE A 205 -19.48 -28.90 11.06
N VAL A 206 -18.92 -29.57 10.07
CA VAL A 206 -19.20 -29.35 8.65
C VAL A 206 -19.77 -30.63 8.05
N ASP A 207 -21.03 -30.60 7.65
CA ASP A 207 -21.64 -31.72 6.92
C ASP A 207 -21.01 -31.85 5.53
N ASP A 208 -20.60 -33.06 5.15
CA ASP A 208 -19.91 -33.26 3.88
C ASP A 208 -20.85 -33.10 2.67
N TYR A 209 -22.12 -33.49 2.81
CA TYR A 209 -23.14 -33.40 1.75
C TYR A 209 -23.58 -31.95 1.46
N SER A 210 -24.09 -31.25 2.47
CA SER A 210 -24.65 -29.90 2.34
C SER A 210 -23.60 -28.80 2.47
N ARG A 211 -22.42 -29.08 3.04
CA ARG A 211 -21.43 -28.07 3.47
C ARG A 211 -21.95 -27.10 4.54
N MET A 212 -23.11 -27.39 5.14
CA MET A 212 -23.66 -26.64 6.26
C MET A 212 -22.67 -26.70 7.43
N THR A 213 -22.44 -25.55 8.06
CA THR A 213 -21.44 -25.41 9.12
C THR A 213 -22.08 -24.93 10.41
N TRP A 214 -21.89 -25.69 11.49
CA TRP A 214 -22.23 -25.30 12.85
C TRP A 214 -20.97 -24.80 13.55
N VAL A 215 -21.09 -23.72 14.33
CA VAL A 215 -19.98 -23.14 15.10
C VAL A 215 -20.41 -23.01 16.55
N TYR A 216 -19.62 -23.56 17.47
CA TYR A 216 -19.83 -23.37 18.91
C TYR A 216 -18.61 -22.69 19.53
N LEU A 217 -18.82 -21.63 20.31
CA LEU A 217 -17.77 -20.92 21.02
C LEU A 217 -17.45 -21.64 22.35
N LEU A 218 -16.17 -21.79 22.69
CA LEU A 218 -15.73 -22.41 23.94
C LEU A 218 -14.82 -21.48 24.76
N LYS A 219 -14.96 -21.55 26.08
CA LYS A 219 -14.03 -20.92 27.04
C LYS A 219 -12.80 -21.79 27.22
N ASP A 220 -13.04 -23.11 27.31
CA ASP A 220 -12.00 -24.11 27.49
C ASP A 220 -12.20 -25.33 26.57
N ARG A 221 -11.10 -25.98 26.20
CA ARG A 221 -11.10 -27.14 25.31
C ARG A 221 -11.70 -28.41 25.94
N SER A 222 -11.77 -28.49 27.27
CA SER A 222 -12.47 -29.57 27.98
C SER A 222 -13.97 -29.64 27.69
N GLN A 223 -14.56 -28.58 27.12
CA GLN A 223 -15.99 -28.54 26.78
C GLN A 223 -16.34 -29.33 25.50
N VAL A 224 -15.35 -29.81 24.74
CA VAL A 224 -15.52 -30.49 23.44
C VAL A 224 -16.45 -31.72 23.52
N PRO A 225 -16.29 -32.67 24.46
CA PRO A 225 -17.15 -33.86 24.52
C PRO A 225 -18.63 -33.52 24.73
N THR A 226 -18.91 -32.52 25.58
CA THR A 226 -20.26 -32.02 25.84
C THR A 226 -20.89 -31.39 24.61
N ILE A 227 -20.11 -30.66 23.81
CA ILE A 227 -20.59 -30.04 22.57
C ILE A 227 -20.85 -31.09 21.50
N ILE A 228 -19.98 -32.09 21.33
CA ILE A 228 -20.19 -33.21 20.40
C ILE A 228 -21.51 -33.91 20.72
N THR A 229 -21.75 -34.21 21.99
CA THR A 229 -22.99 -34.83 22.46
C THR A 229 -24.22 -33.98 22.15
N SER A 230 -24.13 -32.67 22.44
CA SER A 230 -25.21 -31.72 22.15
C SER A 230 -25.52 -31.62 20.65
N PHE A 231 -24.48 -31.55 19.82
CA PHE A 231 -24.60 -31.50 18.36
C PHE A 231 -25.24 -32.78 17.81
N TYR A 232 -24.78 -33.96 18.24
CA TYR A 232 -25.38 -35.23 17.82
C TYR A 232 -26.87 -35.31 18.18
N ASN A 233 -27.24 -34.93 19.40
CA ASN A 233 -28.65 -34.92 19.83
C ASN A 233 -29.50 -33.91 19.05
N GLU A 234 -28.92 -32.75 18.71
CA GLU A 234 -29.55 -31.76 17.84
C GLU A 234 -29.82 -32.35 16.46
N ILE A 235 -28.84 -33.01 15.82
CA ILE A 235 -29.02 -33.61 14.50
C ILE A 235 -30.04 -34.76 14.53
N LYS A 236 -29.94 -35.63 15.53
CA LYS A 236 -30.87 -36.75 15.72
C LYS A 236 -32.30 -36.30 15.89
N THR A 237 -32.54 -35.23 16.64
CA THR A 237 -33.89 -34.73 16.91
C THR A 237 -34.44 -33.90 15.76
N GLN A 238 -33.66 -32.98 15.21
CA GLN A 238 -34.15 -32.02 14.21
C GLN A 238 -34.25 -32.62 12.81
N PHE A 239 -33.36 -33.55 12.45
CA PHE A 239 -33.35 -34.16 11.11
C PHE A 239 -33.77 -35.62 11.11
N SER A 240 -34.00 -36.25 12.28
CA SER A 240 -34.29 -37.68 12.39
C SER A 240 -33.22 -38.57 11.75
N VAL A 241 -31.96 -38.12 11.76
CA VAL A 241 -30.80 -38.84 11.18
C VAL A 241 -29.72 -39.01 12.25
N ASN A 242 -29.12 -40.21 12.31
CA ASN A 242 -27.94 -40.45 13.14
C ASN A 242 -26.67 -40.15 12.32
N ILE A 243 -25.72 -39.42 12.91
CA ILE A 243 -24.40 -39.19 12.32
C ILE A 243 -23.68 -40.53 12.20
N ARG A 244 -23.22 -40.89 10.99
CA ARG A 244 -22.55 -42.19 10.76
C ARG A 244 -21.04 -42.14 10.94
N ILE A 245 -20.40 -41.09 10.43
CA ILE A 245 -18.95 -40.93 10.47
C ILE A 245 -18.63 -39.52 10.98
N LEU A 246 -17.81 -39.44 12.03
CA LEU A 246 -17.22 -38.19 12.51
C LEU A 246 -15.75 -38.20 12.13
N ARG A 247 -15.30 -37.22 11.35
CA ARG A 247 -13.89 -37.06 10.98
C ARG A 247 -13.27 -35.87 11.68
N THR A 248 -12.23 -36.10 12.45
CA THR A 248 -11.50 -35.07 13.20
C THR A 248 -10.02 -35.11 12.87
N ASP A 249 -9.27 -34.10 13.32
CA ASP A 249 -7.83 -34.23 13.42
C ASP A 249 -7.44 -35.16 14.59
N ASN A 250 -6.14 -35.40 14.76
CA ASN A 250 -5.61 -36.24 15.83
C ASN A 250 -5.38 -35.45 17.14
N ALA A 251 -6.16 -34.39 17.39
CA ALA A 251 -6.01 -33.58 18.59
C ALA A 251 -6.48 -34.34 19.84
N LEU A 252 -5.80 -34.13 20.96
CA LEU A 252 -6.00 -34.89 22.21
C LEU A 252 -7.44 -34.80 22.74
N GLU A 253 -8.14 -33.73 22.44
CA GLU A 253 -9.53 -33.46 22.83
C GLU A 253 -10.53 -34.39 22.12
N PHE A 254 -10.23 -34.81 20.89
CA PHE A 254 -11.08 -35.74 20.13
C PHE A 254 -10.74 -37.21 20.40
N VAL A 255 -9.51 -37.50 20.82
CA VAL A 255 -9.02 -38.86 21.10
C VAL A 255 -9.22 -39.25 22.59
N GLN A 256 -9.96 -38.45 23.36
CA GLN A 256 -10.28 -38.78 24.75
C GLN A 256 -11.24 -39.97 24.82
N LYS A 257 -11.06 -40.79 25.87
CA LYS A 257 -11.90 -41.97 26.12
C LYS A 257 -13.40 -41.62 26.12
N THR A 258 -13.80 -40.49 26.70
CA THR A 258 -15.19 -40.02 26.72
C THR A 258 -15.79 -39.84 25.32
N VAL A 259 -15.02 -39.36 24.34
CA VAL A 259 -15.47 -39.17 22.96
C VAL A 259 -15.53 -40.51 22.24
N SER A 260 -14.56 -41.40 22.46
CA SER A 260 -14.58 -42.78 21.95
C SER A 260 -15.80 -43.54 22.47
N ASP A 261 -16.02 -43.57 23.79
CA ASP A 261 -17.14 -44.26 24.43
C ASP A 261 -18.49 -43.69 23.92
N PHE A 262 -18.59 -42.38 23.68
CA PHE A 262 -19.76 -41.75 23.08
C PHE A 262 -20.00 -42.19 21.63
N CYS A 263 -18.93 -42.22 20.82
CA CYS A 263 -19.01 -42.69 19.43
C CYS A 263 -19.41 -44.18 19.37
N ASP A 264 -18.79 -45.03 20.19
CA ASP A 264 -19.05 -46.46 20.24
C ASP A 264 -20.49 -46.77 20.68
N SER A 265 -20.98 -46.08 21.73
CA SER A 265 -22.36 -46.24 22.23
C SER A 265 -23.45 -45.76 21.26
N ASN A 266 -23.12 -44.83 20.35
CA ASN A 266 -24.05 -44.30 19.35
C ASN A 266 -23.80 -44.85 17.94
N GLY A 267 -22.87 -45.79 17.78
CA GLY A 267 -22.52 -46.41 16.49
C GLY A 267 -21.88 -45.46 15.47
N ILE A 268 -21.19 -44.42 15.95
CA ILE A 268 -20.50 -43.43 15.12
C ILE A 268 -19.08 -43.94 14.82
N LEU A 269 -18.72 -44.07 13.55
CA LEU A 269 -17.35 -44.36 13.15
C LEU A 269 -16.50 -43.10 13.28
N HIS A 270 -15.64 -43.04 14.30
CA HIS A 270 -14.70 -41.94 14.48
C HIS A 270 -13.44 -42.14 13.63
N GLN A 271 -13.22 -41.25 12.65
CA GLN A 271 -12.04 -41.23 11.79
C GLN A 271 -11.11 -40.09 12.20
N THR A 272 -9.87 -40.41 12.55
CA THR A 272 -8.83 -39.40 12.81
C THR A 272 -7.88 -39.31 11.62
N SER A 273 -7.41 -38.10 11.31
CA SER A 273 -6.36 -37.92 10.30
C SER A 273 -5.02 -38.51 10.78
N CYS A 274 -4.24 -39.11 9.89
CA CYS A 274 -2.89 -39.57 10.26
C CYS A 274 -2.03 -38.38 10.73
N PRO A 275 -1.14 -38.57 11.72
CA PRO A 275 -0.19 -37.54 12.15
C PRO A 275 0.56 -36.93 10.95
N TYR A 276 0.74 -35.61 10.96
CA TYR A 276 1.41 -34.84 9.89
C TYR A 276 0.71 -34.82 8.51
N THR A 277 -0.51 -35.37 8.38
CA THR A 277 -1.30 -35.35 7.14
C THR A 277 -2.57 -34.50 7.25
N SER A 278 -2.41 -33.24 7.67
CA SER A 278 -3.54 -32.31 7.94
C SER A 278 -4.53 -32.15 6.76
N GLN A 279 -4.03 -32.40 5.55
CA GLN A 279 -4.80 -32.46 4.29
C GLN A 279 -6.01 -33.42 4.34
N GLN A 280 -5.97 -34.49 5.16
CA GLN A 280 -7.06 -35.46 5.29
C GLN A 280 -8.32 -34.87 5.97
N ASN A 281 -8.17 -33.84 6.81
CA ASN A 281 -9.28 -33.05 7.35
C ASN A 281 -9.43 -31.68 6.66
N GLY A 282 -8.93 -31.55 5.43
CA GLY A 282 -8.86 -30.28 4.72
C GLY A 282 -10.21 -29.59 4.48
N VAL A 283 -11.35 -30.27 4.64
CA VAL A 283 -12.69 -29.65 4.58
C VAL A 283 -12.91 -28.70 5.75
N ALA A 284 -12.64 -29.14 6.98
CA ALA A 284 -12.78 -28.31 8.17
C ALA A 284 -11.74 -27.17 8.18
N GLU A 285 -10.48 -27.46 7.81
CA GLU A 285 -9.42 -26.44 7.71
C GLU A 285 -9.76 -25.32 6.71
N ARG A 286 -10.25 -25.68 5.50
CA ARG A 286 -10.67 -24.70 4.50
C ARG A 286 -11.87 -23.89 5.00
N LYS A 287 -12.79 -24.50 5.75
CA LYS A 287 -13.92 -23.81 6.35
C LYS A 287 -13.46 -22.82 7.44
N HIS A 288 -12.50 -23.20 8.28
CA HIS A 288 -11.87 -22.29 9.25
C HIS A 288 -11.25 -21.07 8.59
N ARG A 289 -10.51 -21.27 7.50
CA ARG A 289 -9.94 -20.15 6.72
C ARG A 289 -11.04 -19.21 6.22
N HIS A 290 -12.11 -19.75 5.62
CA HIS A 290 -13.21 -18.96 5.10
C HIS A 290 -13.95 -18.18 6.20
N LEU A 291 -14.25 -18.82 7.34
CA LEU A 291 -14.87 -18.17 8.50
C LEU A 291 -14.02 -17.01 9.03
N LEU A 292 -12.73 -17.23 9.22
CA LEU A 292 -11.81 -16.21 9.74
C LEU A 292 -11.61 -15.05 8.77
N ASP A 293 -11.57 -15.31 7.47
CA ASP A 293 -11.44 -14.25 6.46
C ASP A 293 -12.70 -13.37 6.43
N VAL A 294 -13.90 -13.96 6.45
CA VAL A 294 -15.15 -13.19 6.54
C VAL A 294 -15.25 -12.42 7.86
N ALA A 295 -14.97 -13.07 8.99
CA ALA A 295 -14.99 -12.42 10.31
C ALA A 295 -14.00 -11.26 10.41
N ARG A 296 -12.76 -11.45 9.91
CA ARG A 296 -11.76 -10.38 9.85
C ARG A 296 -12.25 -9.22 9.00
N THR A 297 -12.78 -9.50 7.80
CA THR A 297 -13.28 -8.46 6.90
C THR A 297 -14.43 -7.66 7.52
N ILE A 298 -15.45 -8.30 8.10
CA ILE A 298 -16.60 -7.56 8.68
C ILE A 298 -16.18 -6.73 9.91
N MET A 299 -15.25 -7.23 10.72
CA MET A 299 -14.71 -6.46 11.85
C MET A 299 -13.88 -5.27 11.38
N THR A 300 -13.00 -5.47 10.40
CA THR A 300 -12.18 -4.39 9.82
C THR A 300 -13.03 -3.32 9.16
N HIS A 301 -14.14 -3.70 8.51
CA HIS A 301 -15.02 -2.76 7.82
C HIS A 301 -15.58 -1.67 8.74
N MET A 302 -16.03 -2.03 9.95
CA MET A 302 -16.60 -1.10 10.93
C MET A 302 -15.68 -0.80 12.11
N HIS A 303 -14.39 -1.15 12.02
CA HIS A 303 -13.40 -0.98 13.10
C HIS A 303 -13.84 -1.58 14.44
N VAL A 304 -14.51 -2.74 14.38
CA VAL A 304 -15.03 -3.42 15.56
C VAL A 304 -13.88 -3.93 16.45
N PRO A 305 -13.92 -3.69 17.78
CA PRO A 305 -12.90 -4.21 18.69
C PRO A 305 -12.76 -5.73 18.62
N LYS A 306 -11.52 -6.22 18.78
CA LYS A 306 -11.22 -7.66 18.69
C LYS A 306 -11.94 -8.51 19.74
N SER A 307 -12.43 -7.92 20.83
CA SER A 307 -13.25 -8.61 21.83
C SER A 307 -14.60 -9.10 21.30
N TYR A 308 -15.06 -8.63 20.14
CA TYR A 308 -16.29 -9.12 19.48
C TYR A 308 -16.02 -10.20 18.43
N TRP A 309 -14.83 -10.81 18.43
CA TRP A 309 -14.49 -11.86 17.45
C TRP A 309 -15.47 -13.04 17.48
N GLY A 310 -16.03 -13.38 18.66
CA GLY A 310 -17.00 -14.46 18.81
C GLY A 310 -18.27 -14.19 18.00
N ASP A 311 -18.87 -13.01 18.17
CA ASP A 311 -20.05 -12.57 17.42
C ASP A 311 -19.77 -12.44 15.91
N ALA A 312 -18.57 -11.98 15.55
CA ALA A 312 -18.14 -11.89 14.16
C ALA A 312 -18.05 -13.28 13.48
N ILE A 313 -17.53 -14.28 14.19
CA ILE A 313 -17.43 -15.66 13.69
C ILE A 313 -18.80 -16.32 13.55
N LEU A 314 -19.69 -16.12 14.53
CA LEU A 314 -21.07 -16.63 14.44
C LEU A 314 -21.82 -15.99 13.26
N THR A 315 -21.65 -14.68 13.06
CA THR A 315 -22.23 -13.95 11.92
C THR A 315 -21.65 -14.43 10.59
N ALA A 316 -20.33 -14.66 10.52
CA ALA A 316 -19.68 -15.22 9.34
C ALA A 316 -20.27 -16.58 8.98
N SER A 317 -20.46 -17.47 9.96
CA SER A 317 -21.10 -18.78 9.76
C SER A 317 -22.52 -18.65 9.21
N TYR A 318 -23.33 -17.80 9.84
CA TYR A 318 -24.71 -17.53 9.42
C TYR A 318 -24.79 -17.10 7.95
N LEU A 319 -23.93 -16.16 7.54
CA LEU A 319 -23.88 -15.64 6.18
C LEU A 319 -23.34 -16.68 5.19
N ILE A 320 -22.24 -17.36 5.50
CA ILE A 320 -21.63 -18.38 4.62
C ILE A 320 -22.63 -19.50 4.31
N ASN A 321 -23.40 -19.95 5.29
CA ASN A 321 -24.40 -21.01 5.09
C ASN A 321 -25.55 -20.60 4.14
N ARG A 322 -25.81 -19.30 3.99
CA ARG A 322 -26.91 -18.74 3.19
C ARG A 322 -26.46 -18.12 1.86
N LEU A 323 -25.19 -18.28 1.52
CA LEU A 323 -24.62 -17.79 0.27
C LEU A 323 -24.31 -18.95 -0.69
N PRO A 324 -24.43 -18.73 -2.02
CA PRO A 324 -24.12 -19.73 -3.03
C PRO A 324 -22.71 -20.29 -2.91
N SER A 325 -22.58 -21.61 -3.03
CA SER A 325 -21.29 -22.30 -3.03
C SER A 325 -21.00 -22.90 -4.40
N SER A 326 -19.76 -22.75 -4.88
CA SER A 326 -19.31 -23.40 -6.12
C SER A 326 -19.30 -24.93 -6.00
N ILE A 327 -19.05 -25.46 -4.81
CA ILE A 327 -19.06 -26.92 -4.51
C ILE A 327 -20.48 -27.48 -4.62
N LEU A 328 -21.50 -26.65 -4.43
CA LEU A 328 -22.91 -27.01 -4.52
C LEU A 328 -23.53 -26.55 -5.85
N ASN A 329 -22.72 -26.32 -6.90
CA ASN A 329 -23.18 -25.86 -8.21
C ASN A 329 -24.02 -24.55 -8.19
N GLY A 330 -23.84 -23.71 -7.17
CA GLY A 330 -24.60 -22.46 -7.01
C GLY A 330 -25.73 -22.52 -5.99
N ASP A 331 -26.05 -23.69 -5.44
CA ASP A 331 -26.96 -23.80 -4.29
C ASP A 331 -26.30 -23.29 -3.01
N THR A 332 -27.13 -22.97 -2.00
CA THR A 332 -26.67 -22.56 -0.68
C THR A 332 -26.61 -23.78 0.26
N PRO A 333 -25.64 -23.86 1.19
CA PRO A 333 -25.63 -24.92 2.20
C PRO A 333 -26.95 -25.04 2.98
N TYR A 334 -27.60 -23.92 3.26
CA TYR A 334 -28.87 -23.86 3.96
C TYR A 334 -30.00 -24.51 3.16
N SER A 335 -30.16 -24.17 1.88
CA SER A 335 -31.22 -24.73 1.03
C SER A 335 -31.08 -26.25 0.80
N CYS A 336 -29.87 -26.81 0.92
CA CYS A 336 -29.68 -28.26 0.83
C CYS A 336 -30.29 -29.03 2.00
N LEU A 337 -30.50 -28.39 3.16
CA LEU A 337 -31.14 -28.99 4.33
C LEU A 337 -32.56 -28.44 4.56
N PHE A 338 -32.82 -27.21 4.11
CA PHE A 338 -34.06 -26.47 4.32
C PHE A 338 -34.55 -25.84 2.99
N PRO A 339 -35.05 -26.64 2.03
CA PRO A 339 -35.38 -26.16 0.69
C PRO A 339 -36.51 -25.13 0.65
N ASP A 340 -37.49 -25.23 1.56
CA ASP A 340 -38.71 -24.42 1.53
C ASP A 340 -38.65 -23.14 2.39
N THR A 341 -37.46 -22.81 2.92
CA THR A 341 -37.30 -21.72 3.91
C THR A 341 -36.62 -20.49 3.27
N PRO A 342 -37.13 -19.26 3.49
CA PRO A 342 -36.49 -18.07 2.95
C PRO A 342 -35.06 -17.92 3.50
N LEU A 343 -34.09 -17.64 2.60
CA LEU A 343 -32.67 -17.53 2.97
C LEU A 343 -32.42 -16.51 4.09
N PHE A 344 -33.14 -15.38 4.05
CA PHE A 344 -33.06 -14.33 5.08
C PHE A 344 -34.47 -13.97 5.55
N GLY A 345 -34.84 -14.40 6.76
CA GLY A 345 -36.11 -14.01 7.39
C GLY A 345 -36.16 -12.52 7.79
N VAL A 346 -34.99 -11.90 7.97
CA VAL A 346 -34.83 -10.45 8.18
C VAL A 346 -33.71 -9.95 7.28
N THR A 347 -33.91 -8.77 6.68
CA THR A 347 -32.90 -8.10 5.86
C THR A 347 -31.59 -7.93 6.61
N PRO A 348 -30.46 -8.50 6.11
CA PRO A 348 -29.16 -8.38 6.76
C PRO A 348 -28.70 -6.91 6.91
N ARG A 349 -28.06 -6.62 8.04
CA ARG A 349 -27.45 -5.31 8.34
C ARG A 349 -25.91 -5.44 8.35
N VAL A 350 -25.23 -4.32 8.18
CA VAL A 350 -23.76 -4.29 8.24
C VAL A 350 -23.33 -4.54 9.68
N PHE A 351 -22.49 -5.55 9.90
CA PHE A 351 -21.96 -5.87 11.23
C PHE A 351 -21.19 -4.67 11.80
N GLY A 352 -21.55 -4.22 13.01
CA GLY A 352 -21.03 -3.03 13.68
C GLY A 352 -21.79 -1.73 13.40
N CYS A 353 -22.89 -1.73 12.63
CA CYS A 353 -23.64 -0.51 12.36
C CYS A 353 -24.52 -0.05 13.54
N VAL A 354 -24.74 1.25 13.66
CA VAL A 354 -25.67 1.83 14.65
C VAL A 354 -27.13 1.49 14.26
N CYS A 355 -27.92 1.05 15.24
CA CYS A 355 -29.33 0.77 15.14
C CYS A 355 -30.10 1.50 16.25
N PHE A 356 -31.40 1.71 16.04
CA PHE A 356 -32.31 2.31 17.02
C PHE A 356 -33.27 1.23 17.52
N VAL A 357 -33.38 1.07 18.84
CA VAL A 357 -34.31 0.13 19.48
C VAL A 357 -35.34 0.90 20.28
N HIS A 358 -36.61 0.57 20.12
CA HIS A 358 -37.67 1.16 20.91
C HIS A 358 -37.59 0.70 22.36
N LEU A 359 -37.57 1.65 23.31
CA LEU A 359 -37.56 1.35 24.74
C LEU A 359 -38.98 1.01 25.20
N HIS A 360 -39.21 -0.25 25.55
CA HIS A 360 -40.46 -0.71 26.17
C HIS A 360 -40.33 -0.78 27.70
N SER A 361 -39.81 0.28 28.32
CA SER A 361 -39.76 0.34 29.78
C SER A 361 -41.05 0.97 30.33
N PRO A 362 -41.73 0.36 31.31
CA PRO A 362 -43.00 0.87 31.84
C PRO A 362 -42.88 2.22 32.58
N ASN A 363 -41.66 2.71 32.84
CA ASN A 363 -41.38 3.91 33.64
C ASN A 363 -40.89 5.13 32.83
N LEU A 364 -41.13 5.17 31.51
CA LEU A 364 -40.74 6.31 30.68
C LEU A 364 -41.75 7.46 30.82
N ASP A 365 -41.30 8.64 31.24
CA ASP A 365 -42.09 9.88 31.19
C ASP A 365 -42.37 10.29 29.74
N LYS A 366 -43.44 11.07 29.48
CA LYS A 366 -43.87 11.53 28.14
C LYS A 366 -42.78 12.29 27.38
N LEU A 367 -41.82 12.87 28.09
CA LEU A 367 -40.68 13.60 27.53
C LEU A 367 -39.42 12.72 27.34
N SER A 368 -39.46 11.44 27.73
CA SER A 368 -38.31 10.53 27.61
C SER A 368 -38.08 10.11 26.15
N PRO A 369 -36.81 9.92 25.74
CA PRO A 369 -36.51 9.40 24.41
C PRO A 369 -37.08 8.00 24.25
N VAL A 370 -37.87 7.83 23.19
CA VAL A 370 -38.59 6.59 22.87
C VAL A 370 -37.66 5.53 22.23
N LEU A 371 -36.50 5.96 21.73
CA LEU A 371 -35.52 5.14 21.00
C LEU A 371 -34.15 5.19 21.67
N LEU A 372 -33.47 4.03 21.76
CA LEU A 372 -32.10 3.87 22.24
C LEU A 372 -31.14 3.58 21.08
N ASN A 373 -30.00 4.27 21.07
CA ASN A 373 -28.91 3.98 20.14
C ASN A 373 -28.13 2.74 20.61
N VAL A 374 -27.98 1.76 19.72
CA VAL A 374 -27.25 0.52 19.98
C VAL A 374 -26.38 0.14 18.79
N TYR A 375 -25.32 -0.66 19.01
CA TYR A 375 -24.53 -1.25 17.93
C TYR A 375 -25.03 -2.64 17.57
N PHE A 376 -25.07 -2.97 16.28
CA PHE A 376 -25.46 -4.29 15.77
C PHE A 376 -24.25 -5.23 15.68
N TRP A 377 -24.19 -6.22 16.56
CA TRP A 377 -23.13 -7.24 16.58
C TRP A 377 -23.51 -8.52 15.83
N GLY A 378 -24.36 -8.38 14.81
CA GLY A 378 -24.67 -9.46 13.90
C GLY A 378 -25.88 -10.30 14.27
N THR A 379 -26.15 -11.26 13.39
CA THR A 379 -27.23 -12.24 13.50
C THR A 379 -26.62 -13.62 13.57
N HIS A 380 -27.03 -14.39 14.57
CA HIS A 380 -26.67 -15.79 14.68
C HIS A 380 -27.94 -16.62 14.88
N GLY A 381 -27.96 -17.81 14.28
CA GLY A 381 -29.11 -18.70 14.31
C GLY A 381 -28.71 -20.03 14.89
N HIS A 382 -29.08 -20.28 16.15
CA HIS A 382 -29.03 -21.62 16.73
C HIS A 382 -30.29 -22.00 17.52
N ARG A 383 -31.27 -21.10 17.68
CA ARG A 383 -32.54 -21.40 18.33
C ARG A 383 -33.66 -20.56 17.71
N ARG A 384 -34.51 -21.22 16.90
CA ARG A 384 -35.65 -20.67 16.12
C ARG A 384 -35.21 -19.86 14.89
N ASP A 385 -35.99 -19.96 13.81
CA ASP A 385 -35.85 -19.19 12.55
C ASP A 385 -36.01 -17.66 12.69
N ILE A 386 -35.81 -17.15 13.91
CA ILE A 386 -35.79 -15.73 14.25
C ILE A 386 -34.32 -15.39 14.44
N GLY A 387 -33.71 -14.69 13.48
CA GLY A 387 -32.33 -14.22 13.62
C GLY A 387 -32.18 -13.42 14.91
N VAL A 388 -31.48 -13.96 15.91
CA VAL A 388 -31.23 -13.26 17.17
C VAL A 388 -30.23 -12.16 16.85
N MET A 389 -30.64 -10.90 17.05
CA MET A 389 -29.79 -9.74 16.88
C MET A 389 -29.07 -9.46 18.20
N THR A 390 -27.75 -9.51 18.22
CA THR A 390 -26.97 -9.05 19.37
C THR A 390 -26.82 -7.53 19.30
N LEU A 391 -27.23 -6.82 20.36
CA LEU A 391 -27.18 -5.35 20.45
C LEU A 391 -26.51 -4.93 21.76
N SER A 392 -25.63 -3.92 21.70
CA SER A 392 -25.06 -3.29 22.91
C SER A 392 -25.39 -1.80 22.96
N VAL A 393 -25.68 -1.29 24.16
CA VAL A 393 -26.04 0.11 24.44
C VAL A 393 -24.86 1.04 24.22
N VAL A 394 -25.12 2.22 23.65
CA VAL A 394 -24.17 3.35 23.62
C VAL A 394 -24.24 4.05 24.98
N ASP A 395 -23.16 4.00 25.76
CA ASP A 395 -23.09 4.59 27.10
C ASP A 395 -23.17 6.14 27.03
N PRO A 396 -24.16 6.81 27.66
CA PRO A 396 -24.27 8.25 27.64
C PRO A 396 -23.81 8.84 28.98
N SER A 397 -22.51 9.09 29.15
CA SER A 397 -21.99 9.82 30.32
C SER A 397 -21.26 11.11 29.93
N PRO A 398 -21.71 12.30 30.37
CA PRO A 398 -20.99 13.57 30.21
C PRO A 398 -19.83 13.71 31.22
N PRO A 399 -18.80 14.52 30.94
CA PRO A 399 -17.59 14.60 31.76
C PRO A 399 -17.85 15.37 33.06
N GLN A 400 -17.60 14.75 34.21
CA GLN A 400 -17.59 15.44 35.51
C GLN A 400 -16.17 15.79 35.95
N MET A 401 -16.02 17.02 36.43
CA MET A 401 -14.80 17.58 37.02
C MET A 401 -14.51 16.97 38.39
N LEU A 402 -13.24 16.62 38.64
CA LEU A 402 -12.73 16.17 39.93
C LEU A 402 -12.55 17.34 40.93
N PRO A 403 -12.69 17.05 42.23
CA PRO A 403 -11.74 17.57 43.21
C PRO A 403 -11.14 16.50 44.14
N SER A 404 -10.02 16.90 44.75
CA SER A 404 -8.99 16.18 45.51
C SER A 404 -9.37 15.52 46.84
N SER A 405 -8.77 14.35 47.17
CA SER A 405 -7.94 14.05 48.38
C SER A 405 -7.65 12.54 48.55
N ASN A 406 -6.43 12.19 48.95
CA ASN A 406 -5.86 10.85 49.20
C ASN A 406 -6.27 10.27 50.59
N PRO A 407 -5.87 9.04 50.98
CA PRO A 407 -5.98 7.72 50.33
C PRO A 407 -6.56 6.63 51.29
N HIS A 408 -7.13 5.53 50.78
CA HIS A 408 -6.99 4.14 51.28
C HIS A 408 -8.09 3.22 50.70
N HIS A 409 -7.68 1.98 50.44
CA HIS A 409 -8.41 0.80 49.97
C HIS A 409 -8.67 0.63 48.46
N ILE A 410 -7.93 -0.36 47.95
CA ILE A 410 -7.96 -0.99 46.62
C ILE A 410 -9.18 -1.90 46.51
N THR A 411 -9.93 -1.84 45.41
CA THR A 411 -10.40 -3.03 44.65
C THR A 411 -10.77 -2.64 43.21
N HIS A 412 -10.24 -3.44 42.26
CA HIS A 412 -10.60 -3.57 40.84
C HIS A 412 -11.70 -2.67 40.27
N GLN A 413 -11.34 -1.78 39.32
CA GLN A 413 -12.25 -1.36 38.25
C GLN A 413 -11.47 -0.96 36.98
N THR A 414 -11.73 -1.71 35.92
CA THR A 414 -11.43 -1.45 34.51
C THR A 414 -12.10 -0.17 34.03
N LEU A 415 -11.32 0.80 33.54
CA LEU A 415 -11.84 1.99 32.85
C LEU A 415 -11.55 1.90 31.35
N LEU A 416 -12.62 1.63 30.59
CA LEU A 416 -12.76 1.91 29.17
C LEU A 416 -12.92 3.43 28.99
N GLN A 417 -12.15 4.04 28.09
CA GLN A 417 -12.33 5.44 27.68
C GLN A 417 -13.11 5.56 26.35
N PRO A 418 -13.78 6.71 26.10
CA PRO A 418 -14.92 6.81 25.20
C PRO A 418 -14.57 7.06 23.74
N PHE A 419 -15.50 6.65 22.87
CA PHE A 419 -15.48 6.80 21.43
C PHE A 419 -15.78 8.25 21.01
N LEU A 420 -14.88 8.86 20.23
CA LEU A 420 -15.18 10.00 19.36
C LEU A 420 -15.09 9.52 17.91
N LEU A 421 -16.24 9.46 17.24
CA LEU A 421 -16.35 9.25 15.79
C LEU A 421 -16.09 10.60 15.08
N PRO A 422 -15.12 10.69 14.16
CA PRO A 422 -15.10 11.79 13.18
C PRO A 422 -16.11 11.47 12.07
N LEU A 423 -17.20 12.24 12.03
CA LEU A 423 -18.01 12.41 10.84
C LEU A 423 -17.14 13.10 9.77
N SER A 424 -16.74 12.36 8.74
CA SER A 424 -16.17 12.93 7.52
C SER A 424 -17.29 13.19 6.50
N PRO A 425 -17.45 14.43 6.01
CA PRO A 425 -18.02 14.67 4.70
C PRO A 425 -16.93 14.53 3.63
N TYR A 426 -17.12 13.56 2.73
CA TYR A 426 -16.42 13.49 1.45
C TYR A 426 -16.84 14.69 0.58
N LEU A 427 -15.93 15.64 0.34
CA LEU A 427 -15.97 16.53 -0.82
C LEU A 427 -14.54 16.83 -1.27
N SER A 428 -14.17 16.28 -2.42
CA SER A 428 -13.00 16.69 -3.21
C SER A 428 -13.35 17.97 -3.97
N PRO A 429 -12.48 19.00 -4.01
CA PRO A 429 -12.63 20.09 -4.96
C PRO A 429 -11.49 20.09 -5.98
N LEU A 430 -11.78 19.89 -7.26
CA LEU A 430 -11.01 20.52 -8.35
C LEU A 430 -11.93 20.92 -9.53
N TYR A 431 -12.13 22.25 -9.60
CA TYR A 431 -12.33 23.13 -10.74
C TYR A 431 -13.56 23.01 -11.67
N LEU A 432 -14.37 24.09 -11.69
CA LEU A 432 -14.45 25.01 -12.83
C LEU A 432 -15.03 26.37 -12.40
N PHE A 433 -14.43 27.47 -12.87
CA PHE A 433 -14.99 28.83 -12.80
C PHE A 433 -16.33 28.90 -13.57
N PRO A 434 -17.26 29.79 -13.19
CA PRO A 434 -17.41 31.01 -14.01
C PRO A 434 -17.74 32.30 -13.23
N HIS A 435 -17.28 33.40 -13.82
CA HIS A 435 -17.83 34.76 -13.78
C HIS A 435 -19.00 35.07 -12.82
N ILE A 436 -18.74 35.96 -11.85
CA ILE A 436 -19.70 36.99 -11.45
C ILE A 436 -18.95 38.33 -11.29
N GLN A 437 -19.15 39.18 -12.30
CA GLN A 437 -19.15 40.64 -12.15
C GLN A 437 -20.32 41.03 -11.23
N ASN A 438 -20.13 42.12 -10.48
CA ASN A 438 -21.16 42.90 -9.78
C ASN A 438 -21.70 42.27 -8.49
N HIS A 439 -21.24 42.77 -7.34
CA HIS A 439 -22.07 43.43 -6.33
C HIS A 439 -21.16 43.82 -5.14
N LEU A 440 -20.65 45.05 -5.22
CA LEU A 440 -19.92 45.73 -4.15
C LEU A 440 -20.85 46.81 -3.57
N PRO A 441 -21.87 46.45 -2.77
CA PRO A 441 -22.18 47.30 -1.62
C PRO A 441 -22.85 46.51 -0.47
N GLU A 442 -22.07 45.75 0.31
CA GLU A 442 -22.57 45.29 1.62
C GLU A 442 -21.50 45.16 2.71
N CYS A 443 -20.21 45.16 2.35
CA CYS A 443 -19.11 45.20 3.34
C CYS A 443 -18.77 46.60 3.88
N ILE A 444 -19.42 47.67 3.37
CA ILE A 444 -19.19 49.06 3.85
C ILE A 444 -19.98 49.36 5.16
N ARG A 445 -20.91 48.49 5.59
CA ARG A 445 -21.75 48.75 6.78
C ARG A 445 -21.21 48.22 8.12
N LEU A 446 -20.10 47.48 8.16
CA LEU A 446 -19.59 46.89 9.42
C LEU A 446 -18.29 47.52 9.95
N LEU A 447 -17.81 48.62 9.35
CA LEU A 447 -16.59 49.32 9.80
C LEU A 447 -16.87 50.64 10.55
N SER A 448 -18.12 50.94 10.94
CA SER A 448 -18.45 52.19 11.65
C SER A 448 -18.27 52.15 13.17
N ASN A 449 -17.78 51.05 13.75
CA ASN A 449 -17.58 50.93 15.21
C ASN A 449 -16.14 50.52 15.59
N ALA A 450 -15.13 51.27 15.15
CA ALA A 450 -13.76 51.16 15.67
C ALA A 450 -13.06 52.53 15.77
N PRO A 451 -12.10 52.73 16.70
CA PRO A 451 -11.52 54.04 17.06
C PRO A 451 -10.56 54.61 15.98
N PRO A 452 -10.12 55.87 16.08
CA PRO A 452 -9.59 56.62 14.94
C PRO A 452 -8.16 56.19 14.55
N ILE A 453 -7.98 55.91 13.27
CA ILE A 453 -6.66 55.66 12.65
C ILE A 453 -6.04 57.02 12.24
N PRO A 454 -4.73 57.25 12.46
CA PRO A 454 -4.07 58.53 12.16
C PRO A 454 -4.05 58.90 10.67
N ARG A 455 -4.18 60.22 10.40
CA ARG A 455 -4.33 60.86 9.07
C ARG A 455 -3.20 60.59 8.06
N SER A 456 -2.06 60.01 8.45
CA SER A 456 -0.96 59.67 7.56
C SER A 456 -1.23 58.43 6.68
N LEU A 457 -2.12 57.53 7.09
CA LEU A 457 -2.50 56.35 6.29
C LEU A 457 -3.55 56.67 5.22
N LEU A 458 -4.36 57.72 5.41
CA LEU A 458 -5.41 58.10 4.45
C LEU A 458 -4.84 58.68 3.14
N HIS A 459 -3.68 59.34 3.20
CA HIS A 459 -3.06 59.96 2.03
C HIS A 459 -2.36 58.94 1.11
N LEU A 460 -1.82 57.86 1.69
CA LEU A 460 -1.20 56.77 0.91
C LEU A 460 -2.24 55.95 0.12
N VAL A 461 -3.43 55.76 0.70
CA VAL A 461 -4.54 55.01 0.07
C VAL A 461 -5.15 55.81 -1.08
N CYS A 462 -5.24 57.15 -0.99
CA CYS A 462 -5.73 57.98 -2.09
C CYS A 462 -4.77 58.03 -3.29
N LEU A 463 -3.45 57.99 -3.08
CA LEU A 463 -2.48 58.03 -4.19
C LEU A 463 -2.42 56.69 -4.97
N GLN A 464 -2.67 55.56 -4.29
CA GLN A 464 -2.71 54.23 -4.91
C GLN A 464 -3.96 54.00 -5.77
N LEU A 465 -5.09 54.64 -5.46
CA LEU A 465 -6.35 54.51 -6.21
C LEU A 465 -6.38 55.33 -7.51
N GLN A 466 -5.56 56.38 -7.63
CA GLN A 466 -5.49 57.21 -8.86
C GLN A 466 -4.57 56.64 -9.96
N LEU A 467 -3.63 55.75 -9.63
CA LEU A 467 -2.68 55.20 -10.64
C LEU A 467 -3.19 53.93 -11.37
N LEU A 468 -4.30 53.34 -10.91
CA LEU A 468 -4.84 52.06 -11.40
C LEU A 468 -5.81 52.22 -12.59
N THR A 469 -6.11 53.45 -13.02
CA THR A 469 -7.15 53.72 -14.03
C THR A 469 -6.61 54.09 -15.42
N THR A 470 -5.30 54.02 -15.66
CA THR A 470 -4.72 54.39 -16.98
C THR A 470 -3.74 53.33 -17.49
N LEU A 471 -4.11 52.68 -18.61
CA LEU A 471 -3.29 51.95 -19.63
C LEU A 471 -3.42 50.40 -19.71
N PRO A 472 -3.23 49.81 -20.92
CA PRO A 472 -3.96 48.65 -21.42
C PRO A 472 -3.15 47.35 -21.53
N SER A 473 -3.87 46.30 -21.92
CA SER A 473 -3.47 44.90 -22.13
C SER A 473 -2.24 44.69 -23.03
N HIS A 474 -1.16 44.17 -22.45
CA HIS A 474 -0.39 42.99 -22.88
C HIS A 474 1.00 43.01 -22.23
N GLN A 475 1.42 41.86 -21.68
CA GLN A 475 2.70 41.52 -21.02
C GLN A 475 2.69 41.59 -19.48
N PRO A 476 3.11 40.51 -18.78
CA PRO A 476 3.48 40.61 -17.38
C PRO A 476 5.01 40.70 -17.25
N MET A 477 5.51 41.89 -16.90
CA MET A 477 6.85 42.08 -16.34
C MET A 477 6.78 42.90 -15.05
N ILE A 478 7.18 42.23 -13.97
CA ILE A 478 7.92 42.68 -12.77
C ILE A 478 7.54 44.04 -12.15
N TYR A 479 7.02 43.99 -10.91
CA TYR A 479 7.16 45.10 -9.96
C TYR A 479 8.22 44.76 -8.91
N LEU A 480 9.27 45.59 -8.92
CA LEU A 480 10.28 45.74 -7.88
C LEU A 480 9.81 46.85 -6.93
N LEU A 481 9.85 46.66 -5.62
CA LEU A 481 9.72 47.77 -4.67
C LEU A 481 10.89 47.80 -3.69
N LEU A 482 11.52 48.98 -3.67
CA LEU A 482 12.72 49.39 -2.96
C LEU A 482 12.47 49.69 -1.47
N PHE A 483 13.51 49.48 -0.68
CA PHE A 483 13.59 49.78 0.75
C PHE A 483 13.71 51.28 1.06
N GLY A 484 13.10 51.71 2.17
CA GLY A 484 13.37 52.99 2.84
C GLY A 484 13.62 52.80 4.34
N LYS A 485 14.76 53.31 4.84
CA LYS A 485 15.26 53.21 6.23
C LYS A 485 14.44 54.05 7.22
N VAL A 486 14.22 53.51 8.43
CA VAL A 486 14.02 54.32 9.66
C VAL A 486 14.78 53.67 10.83
N LYS A 487 15.44 54.52 11.63
CA LYS A 487 16.36 54.20 12.74
C LYS A 487 15.65 53.56 13.94
N GLY A 488 16.33 52.61 14.59
CA GLY A 488 16.23 52.40 16.04
C GLY A 488 15.62 51.07 16.48
N HIS A 489 16.46 50.24 17.10
CA HIS A 489 16.20 49.05 17.91
C HIS A 489 15.82 47.73 17.23
N VAL A 490 16.72 46.77 17.48
CA VAL A 490 16.80 45.39 16.98
C VAL A 490 15.79 44.50 17.71
N LEU A 491 14.91 43.85 16.95
CA LEU A 491 14.15 42.67 17.37
C LEU A 491 13.96 41.77 16.15
N LEU A 492 14.93 40.89 15.90
CA LEU A 492 14.94 39.98 14.76
C LEU A 492 14.14 38.70 15.12
N ILE A 493 12.84 38.73 14.80
CA ILE A 493 11.98 37.55 14.71
C ILE A 493 12.06 37.06 13.24
N PRO A 494 12.59 35.86 12.92
CA PRO A 494 12.71 35.42 11.54
C PRO A 494 11.51 34.57 11.10
N TRP A 495 10.36 35.19 10.81
CA TRP A 495 9.23 34.52 10.13
C TRP A 495 8.66 35.44 9.04
N LEU A 496 9.11 35.23 7.80
CA LEU A 496 8.31 35.31 6.55
C LEU A 496 9.23 35.10 5.34
N THR A 497 9.57 33.85 5.03
CA THR A 497 10.01 33.48 3.67
C THR A 497 8.81 32.96 2.91
N LEU A 498 7.98 33.88 2.44
CA LEU A 498 7.08 33.62 1.32
C LEU A 498 7.98 33.49 0.08
N PHE A 499 8.33 32.26 -0.29
CA PHE A 499 9.15 31.97 -1.48
C PHE A 499 8.38 32.40 -2.74
N LEU A 500 8.69 33.58 -3.28
CA LEU A 500 8.26 33.95 -4.62
C LEU A 500 9.10 33.21 -5.68
N PHE A 501 8.41 32.67 -6.69
CA PHE A 501 8.95 31.96 -7.86
C PHE A 501 10.06 32.73 -8.62
N THR A 502 10.18 34.03 -8.36
CA THR A 502 11.13 34.97 -8.98
C THR A 502 12.52 34.99 -8.36
N ILE A 503 12.85 34.19 -7.35
CA ILE A 503 14.22 34.11 -6.77
C ILE A 503 14.99 32.88 -7.27
N LEU A 504 14.33 31.97 -8.00
CA LEU A 504 14.95 30.76 -8.52
C LEU A 504 15.97 31.10 -9.63
N VAL A 505 17.16 30.49 -9.55
CA VAL A 505 18.25 30.56 -10.56
C VAL A 505 17.64 30.31 -11.95
N PRO A 506 18.09 30.99 -13.03
CA PRO A 506 17.51 30.82 -14.38
C PRO A 506 17.36 29.34 -14.80
N ASN A 507 18.35 28.50 -14.47
CA ASN A 507 18.32 27.06 -14.72
C ASN A 507 17.18 26.34 -13.97
N TYR A 508 16.85 26.78 -12.76
CA TYR A 508 15.77 26.19 -11.96
C TYR A 508 14.38 26.68 -12.40
N ARG A 509 14.26 27.92 -12.91
CA ARG A 509 13.03 28.37 -13.57
C ARG A 509 12.79 27.59 -14.86
N ALA A 510 13.82 27.40 -15.68
CA ALA A 510 13.75 26.57 -16.88
C ALA A 510 13.39 25.10 -16.54
N PHE A 511 13.96 24.56 -15.45
CA PHE A 511 13.61 23.25 -14.90
C PHE A 511 12.15 23.16 -14.47
N SER A 512 11.66 24.11 -13.66
CA SER A 512 10.29 24.11 -13.13
C SER A 512 9.23 24.30 -14.22
N VAL A 513 9.53 25.15 -15.22
CA VAL A 513 8.68 25.35 -16.40
C VAL A 513 8.70 24.12 -17.30
N SER A 514 9.85 23.46 -17.49
CA SER A 514 9.96 22.19 -18.24
C SER A 514 9.25 21.02 -17.55
N LEU A 515 9.32 20.96 -16.21
CA LEU A 515 8.63 19.94 -15.41
C LEU A 515 7.10 20.08 -15.49
N SER A 516 6.62 21.31 -15.70
CA SER A 516 5.20 21.65 -15.81
C SER A 516 4.67 21.60 -17.25
N SER A 517 5.55 21.64 -18.25
CA SER A 517 5.16 21.70 -19.68
C SER A 517 5.04 20.32 -20.35
N VAL A 518 5.65 19.27 -19.80
CA VAL A 518 5.64 17.92 -20.40
C VAL A 518 4.96 16.91 -19.47
N SER A 519 3.72 16.55 -19.80
CA SER A 519 3.02 15.47 -19.11
C SER A 519 3.53 14.10 -19.56
N ILE A 520 3.76 13.19 -18.60
CA ILE A 520 4.03 11.79 -18.89
C ILE A 520 2.69 11.15 -19.29
N PRO A 521 2.56 10.56 -20.48
CA PRO A 521 1.31 9.99 -20.94
C PRO A 521 0.94 8.76 -20.10
N ASN A 522 -0.32 8.66 -19.72
CA ASN A 522 -0.83 7.50 -18.98
C ASN A 522 -1.27 6.37 -19.93
N THR A 523 -1.53 6.71 -21.19
CA THR A 523 -1.94 5.76 -22.24
C THR A 523 -1.05 5.87 -23.47
N TYR A 524 -0.91 4.77 -24.22
CA TYR A 524 -0.13 4.80 -25.47
C TYR A 524 -0.79 5.70 -26.54
N LEU A 525 -2.12 5.88 -26.49
CA LEU A 525 -2.85 6.79 -27.39
C LEU A 525 -2.46 8.26 -27.15
N GLU A 526 -2.25 8.66 -25.90
CA GLU A 526 -1.71 9.97 -25.56
C GLU A 526 -0.25 10.10 -26.01
N ALA A 527 0.55 9.06 -25.81
CA ALA A 527 1.95 9.03 -26.21
C ALA A 527 2.14 9.18 -27.73
N LEU A 528 1.32 8.49 -28.54
CA LEU A 528 1.37 8.58 -30.01
C LEU A 528 1.05 9.96 -30.57
N ARG A 529 0.32 10.79 -29.82
CA ARG A 529 0.02 12.19 -30.21
C ARG A 529 1.21 13.12 -30.02
N HIS A 530 2.19 12.73 -29.22
CA HIS A 530 3.39 13.54 -28.96
C HIS A 530 4.59 12.97 -29.74
N PRO A 531 5.20 13.72 -30.68
CA PRO A 531 6.26 13.22 -31.56
C PRO A 531 7.43 12.57 -30.80
N ALA A 532 7.89 13.18 -29.70
CA ALA A 532 9.01 12.64 -28.94
C ALA A 532 8.71 11.33 -28.19
N TRP A 533 7.46 11.12 -27.76
CA TRP A 533 7.05 9.87 -27.12
C TRP A 533 6.85 8.77 -28.16
N LYS A 534 6.29 9.11 -29.33
CA LYS A 534 6.20 8.22 -30.48
C LYS A 534 7.59 7.75 -30.91
N MET A 535 8.55 8.66 -31.09
CA MET A 535 9.94 8.29 -31.41
C MET A 535 10.55 7.35 -30.37
N ALA A 536 10.32 7.61 -29.07
CA ALA A 536 10.81 6.72 -28.02
C ALA A 536 10.16 5.31 -28.07
N MET A 537 8.89 5.21 -28.49
CA MET A 537 8.22 3.92 -28.74
C MET A 537 8.77 3.22 -29.98
N ASP A 538 9.00 3.97 -31.07
CA ASP A 538 9.56 3.46 -32.32
C ASP A 538 11.00 2.93 -32.11
N ASP A 539 11.82 3.62 -31.30
CA ASP A 539 13.17 3.19 -30.94
C ASP A 539 13.15 1.87 -30.14
N GLU A 540 12.26 1.75 -29.15
CA GLU A 540 12.10 0.52 -28.36
C GLU A 540 11.58 -0.63 -29.24
N MET A 541 10.61 -0.36 -30.11
CA MET A 541 10.07 -1.36 -31.02
C MET A 541 11.12 -1.84 -32.03
N SER A 542 11.91 -0.92 -32.59
CA SER A 542 13.04 -1.24 -33.48
C SER A 542 14.08 -2.10 -32.77
N ALA A 543 14.34 -1.83 -31.49
CA ALA A 543 15.26 -2.61 -30.65
C ALA A 543 14.73 -4.02 -30.34
N LEU A 544 13.42 -4.23 -30.30
CA LEU A 544 12.77 -5.53 -30.11
C LEU A 544 12.75 -6.35 -31.41
N ILE A 545 12.42 -5.72 -32.54
CA ILE A 545 12.36 -6.35 -33.87
C ILE A 545 13.76 -6.77 -34.33
N SER A 546 14.74 -5.87 -34.27
CA SER A 546 16.13 -6.16 -34.70
C SER A 546 16.78 -7.32 -33.95
N ARG A 547 16.31 -7.62 -32.73
CA ARG A 547 16.80 -8.73 -31.90
C ARG A 547 16.02 -10.03 -32.07
N GLY A 548 14.98 -10.05 -32.90
CA GLY A 548 14.11 -11.23 -33.06
C GLY A 548 13.46 -11.65 -31.74
N THR A 549 13.00 -10.67 -30.93
CA THR A 549 12.51 -10.91 -29.56
C THR A 549 11.35 -11.92 -29.51
N TRP A 550 10.53 -11.95 -30.55
CA TRP A 550 9.40 -12.88 -30.68
C TRP A 550 9.14 -13.25 -32.13
N GLU A 551 8.36 -14.30 -32.32
CA GLU A 551 7.70 -14.64 -33.59
C GLU A 551 6.18 -14.50 -33.43
N LEU A 552 5.49 -14.09 -34.49
CA LEU A 552 4.03 -14.04 -34.50
C LEU A 552 3.48 -15.42 -34.83
N VAL A 553 2.58 -15.92 -33.98
CA VAL A 553 1.95 -17.24 -34.14
C VAL A 553 0.46 -17.18 -33.84
N GLU A 554 -0.30 -18.04 -34.51
CA GLU A 554 -1.69 -18.31 -34.16
C GLU A 554 -1.75 -19.21 -32.92
N VAL A 555 -2.69 -18.94 -32.02
CA VAL A 555 -2.91 -19.70 -30.79
C VAL A 555 -4.36 -20.09 -30.67
N THR A 556 -4.58 -21.27 -30.09
CA THR A 556 -5.91 -21.75 -29.71
C THR A 556 -6.53 -20.88 -28.61
N PRO A 557 -7.87 -20.81 -28.51
CA PRO A 557 -8.56 -19.99 -27.50
C PRO A 557 -8.18 -20.30 -26.05
N ASP A 558 -7.71 -21.52 -25.78
CA ASP A 558 -7.38 -22.03 -24.44
C ASP A 558 -5.92 -21.75 -24.00
N THR A 559 -5.11 -21.09 -24.83
CA THR A 559 -3.72 -20.78 -24.48
C THR A 559 -3.64 -19.54 -23.57
N ASP A 560 -2.95 -19.66 -22.43
CA ASP A 560 -2.67 -18.52 -21.55
C ASP A 560 -1.72 -17.53 -22.24
N VAL A 561 -2.18 -16.27 -22.36
CA VAL A 561 -1.42 -15.19 -23.01
C VAL A 561 -1.15 -14.07 -22.01
N VAL A 562 0.12 -13.69 -21.86
CA VAL A 562 0.57 -12.60 -21.00
C VAL A 562 0.29 -11.26 -21.68
N ALA A 563 -0.51 -10.40 -21.04
CA ALA A 563 -0.72 -9.05 -21.53
C ALA A 563 0.53 -8.17 -21.36
N CYS A 564 0.67 -7.10 -22.16
CA CYS A 564 1.77 -6.14 -22.05
C CYS A 564 1.26 -4.69 -21.89
N ARG A 565 2.16 -3.76 -21.54
CA ARG A 565 1.88 -2.32 -21.47
C ARG A 565 3.12 -1.48 -21.73
N TRP A 566 2.91 -0.24 -22.14
CA TRP A 566 3.97 0.76 -22.23
C TRP A 566 4.20 1.46 -20.89
N VAL A 567 5.46 1.69 -20.55
CA VAL A 567 5.89 2.49 -19.38
C VAL A 567 6.74 3.66 -19.88
N PHE A 568 6.32 4.88 -19.53
CA PHE A 568 6.93 6.12 -19.98
C PHE A 568 7.67 6.81 -18.84
N THR A 569 8.90 7.25 -19.11
CA THR A 569 9.74 7.95 -18.13
C THR A 569 10.52 9.07 -18.81
N LEU A 570 10.60 10.23 -18.15
CA LEU A 570 11.50 11.30 -18.55
C LEU A 570 12.85 11.11 -17.84
N LYS A 571 13.94 11.24 -18.57
CA LYS A 571 15.29 11.29 -18.00
C LYS A 571 15.77 12.73 -18.04
N PHE A 572 16.21 13.23 -16.90
CA PHE A 572 16.76 14.58 -16.76
C PHE A 572 18.26 14.49 -16.49
N ARG A 573 18.99 15.50 -16.96
CA ARG A 573 20.41 15.70 -16.66
C ARG A 573 20.57 16.25 -15.24
N ALA A 574 21.80 16.25 -14.74
CA ALA A 574 22.10 16.73 -13.39
C ALA A 574 21.79 18.23 -13.19
N ASP A 575 21.78 19.01 -14.27
CA ASP A 575 21.40 20.44 -14.30
C ASP A 575 19.88 20.68 -14.36
N GLY A 576 19.07 19.60 -14.39
CA GLY A 576 17.61 19.65 -14.50
C GLY A 576 17.09 19.70 -15.94
N THR A 577 17.94 19.85 -16.95
CA THR A 577 17.47 19.84 -18.35
C THR A 577 16.98 18.45 -18.77
N LEU A 578 16.00 18.40 -19.67
CA LEU A 578 15.50 17.12 -20.17
C LEU A 578 16.58 16.44 -21.03
N ASP A 579 17.01 15.26 -20.62
CA ASP A 579 18.01 14.45 -21.34
C ASP A 579 17.36 13.69 -22.49
N ARG A 580 16.31 12.92 -22.18
CA ARG A 580 15.57 12.11 -23.18
C ARG A 580 14.21 11.62 -22.67
N TYR A 581 13.33 11.36 -23.64
CA TYR A 581 12.11 10.57 -23.48
C TYR A 581 12.47 9.08 -23.51
N LYS A 582 11.91 8.28 -22.61
CA LYS A 582 12.17 6.84 -22.54
C LYS A 582 10.86 6.07 -22.41
N ALA A 583 10.52 5.32 -23.45
CA ALA A 583 9.44 4.33 -23.44
C ALA A 583 10.03 2.92 -23.27
N ARG A 584 9.32 2.06 -22.55
CA ARG A 584 9.65 0.63 -22.42
C ARG A 584 8.39 -0.20 -22.60
N LEU A 585 8.50 -1.27 -23.38
CA LEU A 585 7.46 -2.29 -23.42
C LEU A 585 7.68 -3.25 -22.25
N VAL A 586 6.64 -3.44 -21.44
CA VAL A 586 6.70 -4.24 -20.21
C VAL A 586 5.60 -5.28 -20.21
N ALA A 587 5.97 -6.55 -20.13
CA ALA A 587 5.04 -7.65 -19.89
C ALA A 587 4.40 -7.53 -18.51
N LYS A 588 3.13 -7.89 -18.39
CA LYS A 588 2.42 -7.96 -17.11
C LYS A 588 2.74 -9.28 -16.41
N GLY A 589 4.00 -9.55 -16.09
CA GLY A 589 4.43 -10.85 -15.56
C GLY A 589 3.81 -11.25 -14.22
N PHE A 590 3.09 -10.36 -13.53
CA PHE A 590 2.25 -10.75 -12.40
C PHE A 590 1.09 -11.69 -12.80
N THR A 591 0.72 -11.74 -14.08
CA THR A 591 -0.25 -12.71 -14.63
C THR A 591 0.37 -14.07 -14.96
N GLN A 592 1.70 -14.22 -14.90
CA GLN A 592 2.38 -15.49 -15.20
C GLN A 592 2.15 -16.53 -14.09
N THR A 593 1.95 -17.78 -14.51
CA THR A 593 1.70 -18.96 -13.68
C THR A 593 2.96 -19.82 -13.52
N TYR A 594 3.32 -20.13 -12.26
CA TYR A 594 4.44 -21.02 -11.95
C TYR A 594 4.18 -22.44 -12.46
N GLY A 595 5.18 -23.07 -13.06
CA GLY A 595 5.08 -24.41 -13.65
C GLY A 595 4.51 -24.45 -15.07
N VAL A 596 4.09 -23.29 -15.61
CA VAL A 596 3.60 -23.13 -16.99
C VAL A 596 4.48 -22.10 -17.71
N ASP A 597 4.46 -20.85 -17.25
CA ASP A 597 5.19 -19.75 -17.90
C ASP A 597 6.63 -19.59 -17.43
N TYR A 598 6.95 -20.13 -16.25
CA TYR A 598 8.28 -20.08 -15.64
C TYR A 598 8.42 -21.15 -14.56
N PHE A 599 9.65 -21.65 -14.38
CA PHE A 599 10.00 -22.62 -13.33
C PHE A 599 10.95 -22.03 -12.28
N GLU A 600 11.88 -21.17 -12.66
CA GLU A 600 12.77 -20.49 -11.70
C GLU A 600 12.96 -19.01 -12.07
N THR A 601 13.06 -18.17 -11.05
CA THR A 601 13.12 -16.70 -11.20
C THR A 601 14.34 -16.08 -10.52
N PHE A 602 15.11 -16.87 -9.78
CA PHE A 602 16.24 -16.35 -9.02
C PHE A 602 17.35 -15.91 -9.97
N SER A 603 17.83 -14.68 -9.78
CA SER A 603 18.98 -14.13 -10.49
C SER A 603 19.91 -13.49 -9.46
N PRO A 604 21.21 -13.86 -9.46
CA PRO A 604 22.22 -13.15 -8.70
C PRO A 604 22.31 -11.68 -9.12
N VAL A 605 22.61 -10.81 -8.14
CA VAL A 605 22.95 -9.40 -8.33
C VAL A 605 24.08 -9.05 -7.34
N ALA A 606 25.07 -8.28 -7.79
CA ALA A 606 26.23 -7.94 -6.96
C ALA A 606 25.80 -7.27 -5.65
N ARG A 607 26.29 -7.79 -4.52
CA ARG A 607 26.03 -7.19 -3.21
C ARG A 607 26.77 -5.87 -3.09
N LEU A 608 26.12 -4.88 -2.47
CA LEU A 608 26.76 -3.61 -2.12
C LEU A 608 27.98 -3.78 -1.20
N ASN A 609 28.01 -4.86 -0.40
CA ASN A 609 29.18 -5.24 0.41
C ASN A 609 30.36 -5.61 -0.49
N SER A 610 30.14 -6.47 -1.50
CA SER A 610 31.17 -6.88 -2.47
C SER A 610 31.70 -5.68 -3.26
N ILE A 611 30.81 -4.79 -3.70
CA ILE A 611 31.19 -3.54 -4.39
C ILE A 611 32.09 -2.67 -3.50
N ARG A 612 31.77 -2.51 -2.21
CA ARG A 612 32.63 -1.78 -1.26
C ARG A 612 33.98 -2.46 -1.03
N VAL A 613 34.03 -3.79 -0.99
CA VAL A 613 35.29 -4.55 -0.95
C VAL A 613 36.15 -4.23 -2.17
N LEU A 614 35.57 -4.25 -3.38
CA LEU A 614 36.28 -3.89 -4.60
C LEU A 614 36.80 -2.44 -4.60
N PHE A 615 36.02 -1.49 -4.08
CA PHE A 615 36.53 -0.11 -3.87
C PHE A 615 37.71 -0.08 -2.91
N SER A 616 37.66 -0.83 -1.80
CA SER A 616 38.79 -0.89 -0.86
C SER A 616 40.03 -1.51 -1.48
N LEU A 617 39.88 -2.61 -2.22
CA LEU A 617 40.99 -3.23 -2.95
C LEU A 617 41.58 -2.27 -3.97
N ALA A 618 40.73 -1.61 -4.76
CA ALA A 618 41.19 -0.67 -5.76
C ALA A 618 42.00 0.49 -5.16
N VAL A 619 41.55 1.05 -4.02
CA VAL A 619 42.29 2.12 -3.34
C VAL A 619 43.59 1.62 -2.71
N ASN A 620 43.58 0.47 -2.03
CA ASN A 620 44.76 -0.06 -1.34
C ASN A 620 45.85 -0.54 -2.31
N LEU A 621 45.44 -1.20 -3.39
CA LEU A 621 46.32 -1.78 -4.41
C LEU A 621 46.55 -0.83 -5.60
N ASN A 622 45.98 0.37 -5.57
CA ASN A 622 46.07 1.37 -6.63
C ASN A 622 45.57 0.86 -8.00
N TRP A 623 44.50 0.07 -8.00
CA TRP A 623 43.85 -0.39 -9.22
C TRP A 623 42.95 0.70 -9.80
N THR A 624 42.88 0.76 -11.12
CA THR A 624 41.91 1.63 -11.79
C THR A 624 40.55 0.93 -11.83
N MET A 625 39.49 1.71 -11.68
CA MET A 625 38.11 1.22 -11.80
C MET A 625 37.43 1.86 -13.01
N TYR A 626 36.65 1.07 -13.72
CA TYR A 626 35.85 1.46 -14.87
C TYR A 626 34.40 1.01 -14.69
N GLN A 627 33.49 1.73 -15.34
CA GLN A 627 32.07 1.41 -15.35
C GLN A 627 31.60 1.26 -16.80
N MET A 628 30.82 0.21 -17.06
CA MET A 628 30.13 -0.01 -18.33
C MET A 628 28.63 -0.20 -18.09
N ASP A 629 27.82 0.23 -19.05
CA ASP A 629 26.37 0.06 -19.06
C ASP A 629 25.94 -0.77 -20.28
N ILE A 630 25.06 -1.76 -20.09
CA ILE A 630 24.53 -2.60 -21.16
C ILE A 630 23.15 -2.14 -21.59
N LYS A 631 23.04 -1.70 -22.84
CA LYS A 631 21.78 -1.19 -23.40
C LYS A 631 20.79 -2.33 -23.60
N ASN A 632 19.65 -2.26 -22.92
CA ASN A 632 18.55 -3.23 -23.02
C ASN A 632 18.96 -4.66 -22.64
N ALA A 633 19.71 -4.80 -21.53
CA ALA A 633 20.23 -6.06 -20.99
C ALA A 633 19.26 -7.26 -21.09
N PHE A 634 18.00 -7.13 -20.64
CA PHE A 634 17.06 -8.26 -20.66
C PHE A 634 16.76 -8.83 -22.06
N LEU A 635 16.87 -8.04 -23.12
CA LEU A 635 16.61 -8.50 -24.49
C LEU A 635 17.68 -9.47 -25.02
N TYR A 636 18.82 -9.58 -24.34
CA TYR A 636 19.84 -10.57 -24.67
C TYR A 636 19.57 -11.93 -24.03
N GLY A 637 18.75 -11.99 -22.98
CA GLY A 637 18.41 -13.23 -22.29
C GLY A 637 17.57 -14.14 -23.18
N ASP A 638 18.01 -15.38 -23.34
CA ASP A 638 17.28 -16.42 -24.06
C ASP A 638 16.20 -17.00 -23.14
N LEU A 639 14.96 -17.12 -23.63
CA LEU A 639 13.89 -17.80 -22.90
C LEU A 639 13.88 -19.28 -23.26
N ASN A 640 13.94 -20.15 -22.25
CA ASN A 640 13.79 -21.58 -22.43
C ASN A 640 12.31 -21.99 -22.37
N GLU A 641 11.51 -21.26 -21.60
CA GLU A 641 10.08 -21.48 -21.48
C GLU A 641 9.32 -20.86 -22.67
N THR A 642 8.22 -21.51 -23.06
CA THR A 642 7.34 -20.96 -24.10
C THR A 642 6.36 -19.97 -23.46
N VAL A 643 6.58 -18.68 -23.70
CA VAL A 643 5.71 -17.62 -23.20
C VAL A 643 5.04 -16.92 -24.38
N TYR A 644 3.71 -16.90 -24.37
CA TYR A 644 2.90 -16.14 -25.32
C TYR A 644 2.54 -14.78 -24.73
N MET A 645 2.71 -13.72 -25.51
CA MET A 645 2.41 -12.35 -25.11
C MET A 645 1.48 -11.70 -26.13
N GLU A 646 0.56 -10.86 -25.66
CA GLU A 646 -0.24 -10.02 -26.54
C GLU A 646 0.65 -9.08 -27.37
N GLN A 647 0.23 -8.78 -28.60
CA GLN A 647 0.93 -7.84 -29.46
C GLN A 647 1.04 -6.46 -28.78
N PRO A 648 2.17 -5.73 -28.95
CA PRO A 648 2.35 -4.42 -28.35
C PRO A 648 1.23 -3.44 -28.78
N PRO A 649 0.54 -2.76 -27.83
CA PRO A 649 -0.49 -1.79 -28.17
C PRO A 649 0.08 -0.67 -29.08
N GLY A 650 -0.56 -0.45 -30.23
CA GLY A 650 -0.12 0.51 -31.24
C GLY A 650 0.73 -0.08 -32.39
N TYR A 651 1.18 -1.34 -32.28
CA TYR A 651 2.00 -2.04 -33.29
C TYR A 651 1.44 -3.43 -33.60
N VAL A 652 0.12 -3.52 -33.82
CA VAL A 652 -0.57 -4.75 -34.18
C VAL A 652 -0.51 -4.92 -35.71
N ALA A 653 -0.15 -6.11 -36.19
CA ALA A 653 -0.21 -6.43 -37.62
C ALA A 653 -1.65 -6.28 -38.15
N GLN A 654 -1.86 -5.48 -39.19
CA GLN A 654 -3.17 -5.25 -39.80
C GLN A 654 -3.42 -6.26 -40.94
N GLY A 655 -4.58 -6.94 -40.92
CA GLY A 655 -5.08 -7.70 -42.08
C GLY A 655 -5.41 -9.18 -41.89
N GLU A 656 -5.34 -9.74 -40.67
CA GLU A 656 -5.45 -11.20 -40.46
C GLU A 656 -6.70 -11.60 -39.65
N LYS A 657 -7.32 -12.73 -40.04
CA LYS A 657 -8.63 -13.20 -39.54
C LYS A 657 -8.59 -13.89 -38.17
N HIS A 658 -7.40 -14.19 -37.62
CA HIS A 658 -7.21 -14.93 -36.37
C HIS A 658 -6.41 -14.13 -35.33
N ARG A 659 -6.57 -14.46 -34.03
CA ARG A 659 -5.87 -13.79 -32.91
C ARG A 659 -4.39 -14.18 -32.87
N MET A 660 -3.56 -13.43 -33.59
CA MET A 660 -2.09 -13.57 -33.57
C MET A 660 -1.49 -13.04 -32.26
N VAL A 661 -0.54 -13.78 -31.68
CA VAL A 661 0.19 -13.39 -30.47
C VAL A 661 1.71 -13.49 -30.69
N CYS A 662 2.47 -12.79 -29.85
CA CYS A 662 3.93 -12.86 -29.83
C CYS A 662 4.38 -14.08 -29.01
N LYS A 663 4.94 -15.11 -29.64
CA LYS A 663 5.69 -16.15 -28.94
C LYS A 663 7.10 -15.64 -28.66
N LEU A 664 7.39 -15.36 -27.39
CA LEU A 664 8.64 -14.76 -26.97
C LEU A 664 9.80 -15.75 -27.10
N LYS A 665 10.87 -15.33 -27.77
CA LYS A 665 12.17 -16.03 -27.85
C LYS A 665 13.20 -15.43 -26.91
N LYS A 666 13.08 -14.14 -26.62
CA LYS A 666 13.95 -13.38 -25.72
C LYS A 666 13.18 -12.84 -24.53
N ALA A 667 13.88 -12.67 -23.42
CA ALA A 667 13.34 -12.05 -22.22
C ALA A 667 13.03 -10.57 -22.46
N ILE A 668 11.97 -10.06 -21.81
CA ILE A 668 11.57 -8.65 -21.86
C ILE A 668 11.25 -8.13 -20.47
N TYR A 669 11.29 -6.82 -20.26
CA TYR A 669 10.96 -6.24 -18.96
C TYR A 669 9.59 -6.70 -18.47
N GLY A 670 9.50 -7.01 -17.18
CA GLY A 670 8.25 -7.37 -16.52
C GLY A 670 7.94 -8.86 -16.45
N LEU A 671 8.62 -9.72 -17.21
CA LEU A 671 8.55 -11.17 -16.96
C LEU A 671 9.33 -11.53 -15.70
N LYS A 672 8.88 -12.56 -14.98
CA LYS A 672 9.48 -13.00 -13.71
C LYS A 672 10.88 -13.62 -13.89
N GLN A 673 11.14 -14.27 -15.02
CA GLN A 673 12.41 -14.95 -15.31
C GLN A 673 13.45 -14.09 -16.04
N SER A 674 13.11 -12.86 -16.44
CA SER A 674 14.00 -12.03 -17.27
C SER A 674 15.37 -11.72 -16.66
N PRO A 675 15.48 -11.39 -15.35
CA PRO A 675 16.79 -11.19 -14.74
C PRO A 675 17.68 -12.42 -14.84
N ARG A 676 17.10 -13.62 -14.62
CA ARG A 676 17.82 -14.90 -14.68
C ARG A 676 18.29 -15.21 -16.10
N ALA A 677 17.39 -15.14 -17.07
CA ALA A 677 17.73 -15.37 -18.48
C ALA A 677 18.86 -14.46 -18.98
N TRP A 678 18.84 -13.19 -18.55
CA TRP A 678 19.93 -12.24 -18.82
C TRP A 678 21.23 -12.67 -18.13
N PHE A 679 21.18 -12.94 -16.83
CA PHE A 679 22.35 -13.28 -16.05
C PHE A 679 23.03 -14.58 -16.54
N ASP A 680 22.24 -15.59 -16.93
CA ASP A 680 22.74 -16.85 -17.48
C ASP A 680 23.45 -16.62 -18.82
N LYS A 681 22.86 -15.79 -19.70
CA LYS A 681 23.49 -15.40 -20.97
C LYS A 681 24.81 -14.68 -20.74
N PHE A 682 24.82 -13.70 -19.85
CA PHE A 682 26.01 -12.93 -19.51
C PHE A 682 27.11 -13.83 -18.93
N SER A 683 26.75 -14.67 -17.95
CA SER A 683 27.67 -15.59 -17.28
C SER A 683 28.33 -16.56 -18.25
N ARG A 684 27.56 -17.09 -19.22
CA ARG A 684 28.10 -18.00 -20.24
C ARG A 684 29.11 -17.30 -21.14
N ILE A 685 28.77 -16.12 -21.67
CA ILE A 685 29.63 -15.36 -22.58
C ILE A 685 30.94 -14.95 -21.88
N ILE A 686 30.86 -14.46 -20.63
CA ILE A 686 32.07 -14.05 -19.91
C ILE A 686 32.91 -15.26 -19.46
N GLY A 687 32.26 -16.40 -19.19
CA GLY A 687 32.94 -17.67 -18.94
C GLY A 687 33.71 -18.19 -20.16
N GLU A 688 33.15 -18.06 -21.37
CA GLU A 688 33.83 -18.39 -22.64
C GLU A 688 35.08 -17.52 -22.87
N PHE A 689 35.10 -16.30 -22.34
CA PHE A 689 36.29 -15.43 -22.38
C PHE A 689 37.36 -15.81 -21.35
N GLY A 690 37.04 -16.67 -20.38
CA GLY A 690 37.98 -17.14 -19.35
C GLY A 690 37.75 -16.56 -17.95
N PHE A 691 36.62 -15.89 -17.69
CA PHE A 691 36.26 -15.50 -16.33
C PHE A 691 35.67 -16.66 -15.53
N SER A 692 36.10 -16.78 -14.28
CA SER A 692 35.52 -17.68 -13.29
C SER A 692 34.55 -16.93 -12.39
N ARG A 693 33.46 -17.59 -11.97
CA ARG A 693 32.44 -16.99 -11.11
C ARG A 693 32.75 -17.26 -9.64
N CYS A 694 32.71 -16.21 -8.81
CA CYS A 694 32.87 -16.34 -7.37
C CYS A 694 31.71 -17.12 -6.72
N GLN A 695 31.99 -17.95 -5.72
CA GLN A 695 30.98 -18.63 -4.90
C GLN A 695 30.51 -17.73 -3.75
N ALA A 696 31.39 -16.88 -3.20
CA ALA A 696 31.03 -15.92 -2.17
C ALA A 696 30.01 -14.86 -2.65
N ASP A 697 30.11 -14.43 -3.90
CA ASP A 697 29.13 -13.58 -4.59
C ASP A 697 29.08 -13.96 -6.08
N HIS A 698 28.01 -14.64 -6.50
CA HIS A 698 27.87 -15.14 -7.88
C HIS A 698 27.84 -14.05 -8.94
N SER A 699 27.65 -12.77 -8.59
CA SER A 699 27.70 -11.67 -9.54
C SER A 699 29.07 -11.01 -9.65
N VAL A 700 30.08 -11.56 -8.96
CA VAL A 700 31.48 -11.21 -9.11
C VAL A 700 32.18 -12.28 -9.95
N PHE A 701 32.93 -11.83 -10.95
CA PHE A 701 33.70 -12.68 -11.85
C PHE A 701 35.16 -12.28 -11.81
N VAL A 702 36.06 -13.26 -11.84
CA VAL A 702 37.51 -13.08 -11.74
C VAL A 702 38.20 -13.83 -12.86
N GLN A 703 39.11 -13.16 -13.54
CA GLN A 703 40.02 -13.74 -14.51
C GLN A 703 41.46 -13.46 -14.06
N THR A 704 42.26 -14.52 -13.95
CA THR A 704 43.70 -14.40 -13.71
C THR A 704 44.42 -14.50 -15.04
N THR A 705 45.23 -13.49 -15.35
CA THR A 705 46.07 -13.42 -16.56
C THR A 705 47.53 -13.60 -16.18
N THR A 706 48.42 -13.71 -17.15
CA THR A 706 49.87 -13.71 -16.91
C THR A 706 50.38 -12.39 -16.32
N SER A 707 49.70 -11.29 -16.64
CA SER A 707 50.06 -9.92 -16.22
C SER A 707 49.41 -9.51 -14.89
N GLY A 708 48.41 -10.24 -14.40
CA GLY A 708 47.70 -9.89 -13.18
C GLY A 708 46.30 -10.50 -13.10
N MET A 709 45.32 -9.68 -12.74
CA MET A 709 43.92 -10.11 -12.68
C MET A 709 42.96 -9.02 -13.12
N VAL A 710 41.80 -9.46 -13.58
CA VAL A 710 40.65 -8.65 -13.93
C VAL A 710 39.44 -9.14 -13.14
N VAL A 711 38.71 -8.20 -12.54
CA VAL A 711 37.54 -8.45 -11.71
C VAL A 711 36.35 -7.67 -12.25
N LEU A 712 35.22 -8.34 -12.42
CA LEU A 712 33.95 -7.77 -12.86
C LEU A 712 32.91 -7.95 -11.76
N ALA A 713 32.19 -6.89 -11.40
CA ALA A 713 30.99 -6.97 -10.57
C ALA A 713 29.78 -6.49 -11.37
N VAL A 714 28.76 -7.36 -11.47
CA VAL A 714 27.61 -7.15 -12.35
C VAL A 714 26.36 -6.87 -11.52
N TYR A 715 25.77 -5.70 -11.73
CA TYR A 715 24.48 -5.32 -11.19
C TYR A 715 23.50 -5.09 -12.35
N VAL A 716 22.84 -6.16 -12.78
CA VAL A 716 21.89 -6.14 -13.92
C VAL A 716 22.55 -5.57 -15.19
N ASP A 717 22.31 -4.30 -15.53
CA ASP A 717 22.86 -3.58 -16.69
C ASP A 717 24.16 -2.83 -16.40
N ASP A 718 24.44 -2.50 -15.13
CA ASP A 718 25.66 -1.81 -14.70
C ASP A 718 26.79 -2.81 -14.38
N ILE A 719 27.97 -2.61 -14.97
CA ILE A 719 29.16 -3.44 -14.73
C ILE A 719 30.28 -2.56 -14.19
N LEU A 720 30.86 -2.99 -13.07
CA LEU A 720 32.07 -2.40 -12.49
C LEU A 720 33.27 -3.30 -12.82
N ILE A 721 34.32 -2.71 -13.38
CA ILE A 721 35.53 -3.43 -13.82
C ILE A 721 36.74 -2.87 -13.08
N THR A 722 37.56 -3.72 -12.48
CA THR A 722 38.82 -3.33 -11.84
C THR A 722 39.82 -4.48 -11.86
N GLY A 723 41.07 -4.23 -11.47
CA GLY A 723 42.12 -5.25 -11.48
C GLY A 723 43.51 -4.65 -11.64
N SER A 724 44.51 -5.52 -11.54
CA SER A 724 45.92 -5.16 -11.74
C SER A 724 46.34 -5.17 -13.21
N ASP A 725 45.62 -5.90 -14.07
CA ASP A 725 45.94 -6.02 -15.50
C ASP A 725 45.11 -5.04 -16.34
N LEU A 726 45.72 -3.90 -16.69
CA LEU A 726 45.08 -2.87 -17.52
C LEU A 726 44.84 -3.34 -18.97
N VAL A 727 45.69 -4.22 -19.50
CA VAL A 727 45.54 -4.74 -20.87
C VAL A 727 44.37 -5.71 -20.90
N GLY A 728 44.32 -6.64 -19.95
CA GLY A 728 43.19 -7.57 -19.79
C GLY A 728 41.86 -6.85 -19.55
N ILE A 729 41.85 -5.71 -18.85
CA ILE A 729 40.65 -4.87 -18.70
C ILE A 729 40.16 -4.36 -20.05
N GLU A 730 41.04 -3.80 -20.89
CA GLU A 730 40.65 -3.28 -22.22
C GLU A 730 40.22 -4.39 -23.19
N GLU A 731 40.86 -5.56 -23.11
CA GLU A 731 40.43 -6.76 -23.85
C GLU A 731 39.03 -7.23 -23.41
N ALA A 732 38.77 -7.28 -22.10
CA ALA A 732 37.46 -7.63 -21.56
C ALA A 732 36.38 -6.63 -21.99
N LYS A 733 36.66 -5.32 -21.97
CA LYS A 733 35.75 -4.29 -22.48
C LYS A 733 35.43 -4.48 -23.95
N THR A 734 36.46 -4.74 -24.77
CA THR A 734 36.32 -4.97 -26.21
C THR A 734 35.49 -6.21 -26.48
N TYR A 735 35.74 -7.29 -25.73
CA TYR A 735 34.99 -8.53 -25.84
C TYR A 735 33.51 -8.35 -25.46
N LEU A 736 33.23 -7.61 -24.38
CA LEU A 736 31.86 -7.25 -23.98
C LEU A 736 31.17 -6.41 -25.06
N HIS A 737 31.86 -5.42 -25.64
CA HIS A 737 31.32 -4.59 -26.71
C HIS A 737 31.00 -5.37 -28.00
N LYS A 738 31.77 -6.44 -28.28
CA LYS A 738 31.50 -7.33 -29.41
C LYS A 738 30.20 -8.13 -29.24
N HIS A 739 29.86 -8.53 -28.02
CA HIS A 739 28.69 -9.39 -27.74
C HIS A 739 27.45 -8.61 -27.30
N PHE A 740 27.64 -7.48 -26.65
CA PHE A 740 26.58 -6.65 -26.10
C PHE A 740 26.74 -5.20 -26.57
N VAL A 741 25.63 -4.52 -26.81
CA VAL A 741 25.66 -3.08 -27.08
C VAL A 741 25.94 -2.38 -25.77
N THR A 742 27.20 -2.03 -25.56
CA THR A 742 27.69 -1.44 -24.31
C THR A 742 28.04 0.04 -24.48
N LYS A 743 27.94 0.79 -23.39
CA LYS A 743 28.45 2.15 -23.26
C LYS A 743 29.54 2.16 -22.20
N ASP A 744 30.77 2.52 -22.58
CA ASP A 744 31.85 2.78 -21.62
C ASP A 744 31.60 4.15 -20.96
N LEU A 745 31.48 4.15 -19.64
CA LEU A 745 31.28 5.36 -18.82
C LEU A 745 32.59 5.86 -18.21
N GLY A 746 33.70 5.17 -18.48
CA GLY A 746 35.03 5.48 -17.96
C GLY A 746 35.10 5.26 -16.45
N ARG A 747 35.80 6.15 -15.74
CA ARG A 747 35.91 6.08 -14.28
C ARG A 747 34.53 6.26 -13.63
N PRO A 748 34.17 5.43 -12.64
CA PRO A 748 32.86 5.49 -12.01
C PRO A 748 32.69 6.83 -11.27
N ARG A 749 31.67 7.60 -11.67
CA ARG A 749 31.24 8.85 -11.00
C ARG A 749 29.91 8.68 -10.29
N TYR A 750 29.08 7.76 -10.79
CA TYR A 750 27.76 7.47 -10.25
C TYR A 750 27.43 6.00 -10.50
N PHE A 751 27.22 5.23 -9.43
CA PHE A 751 26.96 3.79 -9.51
C PHE A 751 25.87 3.42 -8.53
N LEU A 752 24.77 2.81 -9.01
CA LEU A 752 23.63 2.38 -8.17
C LEU A 752 23.12 3.48 -7.22
N GLY A 753 23.01 4.71 -7.70
CA GLY A 753 22.52 5.81 -6.86
C GLY A 753 23.57 6.42 -5.90
N ILE A 754 24.81 5.93 -5.92
CA ILE A 754 25.95 6.40 -5.11
C ILE A 754 26.82 7.31 -5.97
N GLU A 755 27.10 8.51 -5.47
CA GLU A 755 28.06 9.46 -6.03
C GLU A 755 29.48 9.10 -5.59
N ILE A 756 30.39 9.07 -6.55
CA ILE A 756 31.77 8.64 -6.36
C ILE A 756 32.71 9.78 -6.75
N ALA A 757 33.41 10.32 -5.74
CA ALA A 757 34.42 11.35 -5.94
C ALA A 757 35.82 10.76 -5.78
N HIS A 758 36.67 10.97 -6.78
CA HIS A 758 38.05 10.51 -6.78
C HIS A 758 38.99 11.64 -6.37
N SER A 759 39.94 11.34 -5.50
CA SER A 759 40.97 12.29 -5.06
C SER A 759 42.33 11.59 -4.96
N LYS A 760 43.40 12.38 -4.81
CA LYS A 760 44.74 11.83 -4.48
C LYS A 760 44.77 11.09 -3.14
N HIS A 761 43.84 11.40 -2.25
CA HIS A 761 43.77 10.81 -0.91
C HIS A 761 42.90 9.55 -0.84
N GLY A 762 42.19 9.21 -1.92
CA GLY A 762 41.28 8.07 -1.97
C GLY A 762 39.95 8.37 -2.66
N ILE A 763 38.96 7.50 -2.45
CA ILE A 763 37.64 7.54 -3.08
C ILE A 763 36.57 7.82 -2.03
N SER A 764 35.75 8.86 -2.26
CA SER A 764 34.61 9.20 -1.40
C SER A 764 33.31 8.70 -2.03
N LEU A 765 32.50 7.98 -1.25
CA LEU A 765 31.18 7.48 -1.62
C LEU A 765 30.10 8.24 -0.85
N SER A 766 29.18 8.92 -1.54
CA SER A 766 28.08 9.65 -0.89
C SER A 766 26.77 9.52 -1.66
N GLN A 767 25.65 9.89 -1.03
CA GLN A 767 24.32 9.92 -1.66
C GLN A 767 23.73 11.34 -1.55
N ARG A 768 24.54 12.37 -1.82
CA ARG A 768 24.19 13.78 -1.57
C ARG A 768 22.90 14.18 -2.27
N LYS A 769 22.78 13.94 -3.58
CA LYS A 769 21.59 14.28 -4.35
C LYS A 769 20.35 13.62 -3.76
N TYR A 770 20.44 12.33 -3.42
CA TYR A 770 19.34 11.60 -2.82
C TYR A 770 18.94 12.16 -1.45
N ALA A 771 19.91 12.52 -0.61
CA ALA A 771 19.66 13.17 0.67
C ALA A 771 18.99 14.55 0.51
N CYS A 772 19.45 15.36 -0.46
CA CYS A 772 18.84 16.66 -0.78
C CYS A 772 17.40 16.51 -1.29
N ASP A 773 17.15 15.56 -2.19
CA ASP A 773 15.81 15.27 -2.73
C ASP A 773 14.87 14.82 -1.59
N LEU A 774 15.37 14.04 -0.62
CA LEU A 774 14.62 13.61 0.56
C LEU A 774 14.27 14.78 1.49
N LEU A 775 15.21 15.70 1.73
CA LEU A 775 14.99 16.91 2.51
C LEU A 775 13.98 17.85 1.86
N HIS A 776 14.03 17.97 0.53
CA HIS A 776 13.09 18.75 -0.26
C HIS A 776 11.68 18.16 -0.17
N GLU A 777 11.52 16.85 -0.41
CA GLU A 777 10.23 16.15 -0.31
C GLU A 777 9.60 16.22 1.09
N ALA A 778 10.44 16.19 2.15
CA ALA A 778 9.98 16.32 3.53
C ALA A 778 9.68 17.77 3.96
N GLY A 779 10.00 18.78 3.13
CA GLY A 779 9.80 20.20 3.47
C GLY A 779 10.77 20.72 4.54
N LEU A 780 11.93 20.10 4.74
CA LEU A 780 12.88 20.43 5.82
C LEU A 780 14.03 21.36 5.40
N LEU A 781 14.01 21.89 4.18
CA LEU A 781 15.06 22.81 3.69
C LEU A 781 15.17 24.11 4.51
N GLY A 782 14.12 24.51 5.23
CA GLY A 782 14.13 25.68 6.13
C GLY A 782 14.47 25.38 7.60
N THR A 783 14.51 24.11 8.04
CA THR A 783 14.63 23.77 9.48
C THR A 783 16.06 23.82 10.03
N LYS A 784 16.27 24.20 11.29
CA LYS A 784 17.61 24.11 11.90
C LYS A 784 18.09 22.64 11.93
N PRO A 785 19.36 22.35 11.56
CA PRO A 785 19.92 21.01 11.71
C PRO A 785 20.10 20.63 13.18
N VAL A 786 20.28 19.34 13.44
CA VAL A 786 20.62 18.79 14.77
C VAL A 786 21.90 17.97 14.70
N ASP A 787 22.60 17.84 15.82
CA ASP A 787 23.95 17.25 15.85
C ASP A 787 23.93 15.71 15.89
N THR A 788 22.86 15.10 16.38
CA THR A 788 22.71 13.63 16.45
C THR A 788 21.40 13.15 15.81
N PRO A 789 21.40 11.97 15.16
CA PRO A 789 20.19 11.42 14.53
C PRO A 789 19.10 11.05 15.53
N MET A 790 19.46 10.84 16.80
CA MET A 790 18.56 10.43 17.87
C MET A 790 19.04 10.98 19.22
N ASP A 791 18.13 11.19 20.15
CA ASP A 791 18.46 11.55 21.53
C ASP A 791 18.99 10.33 22.29
N SER A 792 19.91 10.54 23.25
CA SER A 792 20.62 9.45 23.95
C SER A 792 19.72 8.51 24.75
N ASN A 793 18.54 8.96 25.15
CA ASN A 793 17.54 8.15 25.84
C ASN A 793 16.16 8.41 25.23
N PRO A 794 15.86 7.79 24.09
CA PRO A 794 14.63 8.08 23.39
C PRO A 794 13.45 7.36 24.06
N ASP A 795 12.42 8.11 24.44
CA ASP A 795 11.22 7.56 25.06
C ASP A 795 10.14 7.22 24.01
N PHE A 796 10.45 6.26 23.13
CA PHE A 796 9.52 5.82 22.07
C PHE A 796 8.51 4.76 22.52
N TRP A 797 8.65 4.25 23.74
CA TRP A 797 7.91 3.09 24.24
C TRP A 797 6.70 3.46 25.11
N ASN A 798 6.55 4.75 25.44
CA ASN A 798 5.30 5.25 25.98
C ASN A 798 4.30 5.33 24.83
N ASP A 799 3.04 5.00 25.07
CA ASP A 799 1.95 5.18 24.08
C ASP A 799 1.61 6.67 23.83
N ASP A 800 2.60 7.55 23.98
CA ASP A 800 2.51 8.98 23.79
C ASP A 800 2.30 9.30 22.31
N GLY A 801 1.30 10.15 22.06
CA GLY A 801 0.96 10.63 20.73
C GLY A 801 -0.03 9.78 19.94
N ASN A 802 -0.75 10.46 19.05
CA ASN A 802 -1.78 9.87 18.21
C ASN A 802 -1.18 9.02 17.09
N TYR A 803 -1.92 8.02 16.62
CA TYR A 803 -1.57 7.30 15.40
C TYR A 803 -1.50 8.27 14.22
N LEU A 804 -0.55 8.04 13.31
CA LEU A 804 -0.52 8.79 12.05
C LEU A 804 -1.69 8.37 11.17
N GLU A 805 -2.43 9.36 10.66
CA GLU A 805 -3.54 9.16 9.71
C GLU A 805 -3.09 8.44 8.44
N ASP A 806 -1.96 8.86 7.87
CA ASP A 806 -1.35 8.25 6.68
C ASP A 806 -0.06 7.48 7.02
N LYS A 807 -0.18 6.16 7.17
CA LYS A 807 0.95 5.25 7.36
C LYS A 807 1.87 5.14 6.15
N THR A 808 1.37 5.42 4.95
CA THR A 808 2.15 5.27 3.72
C THR A 808 3.26 6.30 3.64
N LYS A 809 3.01 7.54 4.11
CA LYS A 809 4.02 8.60 4.24
C LYS A 809 5.17 8.17 5.14
N TYR A 810 4.86 7.57 6.31
CA TYR A 810 5.85 7.04 7.23
C TYR A 810 6.68 5.91 6.60
N ARG A 811 6.01 4.89 6.05
CA ARG A 811 6.67 3.73 5.41
C ARG A 811 7.57 4.16 4.24
N ARG A 812 7.10 5.11 3.43
CA ARG A 812 7.86 5.68 2.31
C ARG A 812 9.10 6.41 2.81
N LEU A 813 9.00 7.28 3.81
CA LEU A 813 10.15 8.00 4.37
C LEU A 813 11.16 7.04 4.99
N VAL A 814 10.71 6.12 5.86
CA VAL A 814 11.62 5.17 6.52
C VAL A 814 12.27 4.23 5.50
N GLY A 815 11.54 3.78 4.47
CA GLY A 815 12.12 3.00 3.37
C GLY A 815 13.22 3.75 2.62
N LYS A 816 13.05 5.07 2.40
CA LYS A 816 14.09 5.92 1.80
C LYS A 816 15.30 6.11 2.73
N LEU A 817 15.07 6.23 4.04
CA LEU A 817 16.14 6.30 5.03
C LEU A 817 16.95 5.00 5.11
N ILE A 818 16.29 3.83 5.01
CA ILE A 818 16.95 2.53 4.92
C ILE A 818 17.89 2.47 3.71
N TYR A 819 17.48 3.03 2.57
CA TYR A 819 18.37 3.09 1.40
C TYR A 819 19.57 4.03 1.62
N LEU A 820 19.37 5.14 2.33
CA LEU A 820 20.45 6.09 2.63
C LEU A 820 21.51 5.50 3.60
N THR A 821 21.16 4.48 4.40
CA THR A 821 22.15 3.82 5.27
C THR A 821 23.27 3.14 4.50
N VAL A 822 23.15 2.97 3.18
CA VAL A 822 24.19 2.39 2.29
C VAL A 822 25.48 3.22 2.28
N THR A 823 25.40 4.55 2.37
CA THR A 823 26.58 5.41 2.56
C THR A 823 26.59 6.15 3.90
N ARG A 824 25.54 5.97 4.71
CA ARG A 824 25.37 6.61 6.02
C ARG A 824 25.25 5.56 7.15
N PRO A 825 26.33 4.84 7.50
CA PRO A 825 26.32 3.92 8.64
C PRO A 825 25.92 4.61 9.96
N ASP A 826 26.27 5.88 10.12
CA ASP A 826 26.01 6.74 11.28
C ASP A 826 24.52 6.86 11.66
N ILE A 827 23.59 6.66 10.72
CA ILE A 827 22.15 6.69 11.00
C ILE A 827 21.54 5.29 11.18
N SER A 828 22.31 4.21 11.04
CA SER A 828 21.77 2.85 10.95
C SER A 828 20.99 2.43 12.19
N PHE A 829 21.48 2.75 13.39
CA PHE A 829 20.76 2.46 14.64
C PHE A 829 19.42 3.22 14.70
N ALA A 830 19.46 4.52 14.46
CA ALA A 830 18.28 5.38 14.50
C ALA A 830 17.21 4.94 13.48
N VAL A 831 17.63 4.64 12.25
CA VAL A 831 16.77 4.11 11.18
C VAL A 831 16.23 2.72 11.55
N GLY A 832 17.07 1.86 12.11
CA GLY A 832 16.69 0.54 12.62
C GLY A 832 15.60 0.63 13.68
N LEU A 833 15.68 1.58 14.59
CA LEU A 833 14.68 1.79 15.64
C LEU A 833 13.33 2.27 15.08
N VAL A 834 13.33 3.33 14.26
CA VAL A 834 12.08 3.83 13.65
C VAL A 834 11.44 2.79 12.71
N SER A 835 12.24 1.92 12.08
CA SER A 835 11.73 0.85 11.22
C SER A 835 10.81 -0.16 11.94
N GLN A 836 10.94 -0.29 13.27
CA GLN A 836 10.12 -1.20 14.07
C GLN A 836 8.64 -0.77 14.12
N PHE A 837 8.35 0.51 13.87
CA PHE A 837 7.01 1.08 13.99
C PHE A 837 6.27 1.22 12.66
N MET A 838 6.71 0.57 11.58
CA MET A 838 6.09 0.67 10.25
C MET A 838 4.63 0.16 10.19
N ASP A 839 4.20 -0.72 11.10
CA ASP A 839 2.82 -1.22 11.13
C ASP A 839 1.85 -0.22 11.81
N LYS A 840 2.29 0.38 12.92
CA LYS A 840 1.50 1.30 13.75
C LYS A 840 2.32 2.55 14.12
N PRO A 841 2.63 3.43 13.16
CA PRO A 841 3.40 4.63 13.45
C PRO A 841 2.55 5.67 14.19
N ARG A 842 3.15 6.36 15.16
CA ARG A 842 2.57 7.43 15.97
C ARG A 842 3.25 8.76 15.65
N SER A 843 2.71 9.87 16.11
CA SER A 843 3.30 11.21 15.94
C SER A 843 4.75 11.28 16.44
N VAL A 844 5.05 10.67 17.60
CA VAL A 844 6.41 10.59 18.16
C VAL A 844 7.38 9.84 17.24
N HIS A 845 6.92 8.78 16.56
CA HIS A 845 7.74 8.03 15.60
C HIS A 845 8.02 8.87 14.34
N TRP A 846 7.03 9.64 13.90
CA TRP A 846 7.20 10.57 12.77
C TRP A 846 8.19 11.67 13.11
N GLU A 847 8.10 12.27 14.29
CA GLU A 847 9.06 13.27 14.76
C GLU A 847 10.49 12.71 14.85
N ALA A 848 10.64 11.47 15.30
CA ALA A 848 11.93 10.77 15.29
C ALA A 848 12.48 10.61 13.86
N ALA A 849 11.65 10.19 12.89
CA ALA A 849 12.07 10.08 11.50
C ALA A 849 12.44 11.46 10.90
N LEU A 850 11.70 12.51 11.24
CA LEU A 850 12.04 13.89 10.84
C LEU A 850 13.31 14.40 11.52
N ARG A 851 13.60 13.99 12.76
CA ARG A 851 14.87 14.31 13.43
C ARG A 851 16.06 13.74 12.67
N ILE A 852 15.98 12.48 12.21
CA ILE A 852 17.04 11.87 11.38
C ILE A 852 17.30 12.73 10.13
N LEU A 853 16.25 13.24 9.48
CA LEU A 853 16.41 14.18 8.36
C LEU A 853 17.05 15.51 8.78
N LYS A 854 16.67 16.09 9.92
CA LYS A 854 17.32 17.31 10.45
C LYS A 854 18.81 17.07 10.71
N TYR A 855 19.20 15.88 11.13
CA TYR A 855 20.61 15.50 11.28
C TYR A 855 21.31 15.41 9.91
N ILE A 856 20.70 14.73 8.94
CA ILE A 856 21.22 14.63 7.57
C ILE A 856 21.39 16.01 6.94
N LYS A 857 20.49 16.95 7.23
CA LYS A 857 20.57 18.33 6.75
C LYS A 857 21.87 19.04 7.11
N ALA A 858 22.46 18.73 8.27
CA ALA A 858 23.73 19.34 8.68
C ALA A 858 24.86 19.06 7.68
N SER A 859 24.83 17.86 7.07
CA SER A 859 25.87 17.38 6.16
C SER A 859 25.28 16.38 5.14
N PRO A 860 24.53 16.87 4.14
CA PRO A 860 23.84 16.01 3.17
C PRO A 860 24.83 15.19 2.33
N GLY A 861 26.04 15.71 2.13
CA GLY A 861 27.10 15.05 1.37
C GLY A 861 28.04 14.18 2.21
N LYS A 862 27.79 14.04 3.51
CA LYS A 862 28.55 13.11 4.36
C LYS A 862 28.42 11.69 3.82
N GLY A 863 29.54 10.99 3.76
CA GLY A 863 29.64 9.64 3.21
C GLY A 863 30.95 8.96 3.60
N LEU A 864 31.25 7.83 2.97
CA LEU A 864 32.42 7.01 3.30
C LEU A 864 33.64 7.46 2.52
N LEU A 865 34.78 7.62 3.19
CA LEU A 865 36.08 7.81 2.52
C LEU A 865 36.91 6.52 2.60
N PHE A 866 37.21 5.98 1.42
CA PHE A 866 38.14 4.89 1.23
C PHE A 866 39.54 5.48 1.01
N LYS A 867 40.48 5.22 1.91
CA LYS A 867 41.87 5.66 1.85
C LYS A 867 42.81 4.49 1.60
N ARG A 868 44.02 4.83 1.16
CA ARG A 868 45.10 3.85 1.01
C ARG A 868 45.79 3.63 2.35
N HIS A 869 45.69 2.42 2.88
CA HIS A 869 46.38 1.95 4.08
C HIS A 869 47.52 0.98 3.74
N GLY A 870 47.59 0.48 2.50
CA GLY A 870 48.71 -0.33 2.01
C GLY A 870 48.64 -1.82 2.38
N HIS A 871 47.49 -2.29 2.85
CA HIS A 871 47.22 -3.70 3.13
C HIS A 871 45.77 -4.05 2.78
N VAL A 872 45.45 -5.34 2.75
CA VAL A 872 44.09 -5.87 2.50
C VAL A 872 43.58 -6.73 3.68
N LYS A 873 44.20 -6.61 4.86
CA LYS A 873 43.78 -7.31 6.09
C LYS A 873 42.34 -6.97 6.49
N ILE A 874 41.65 -7.96 7.04
CA ILE A 874 40.30 -7.84 7.59
C ILE A 874 40.40 -7.47 9.08
N GLU A 875 39.52 -6.59 9.55
CA GLU A 875 39.35 -6.24 10.96
C GLU A 875 37.85 -6.08 11.24
N ALA A 876 37.35 -6.55 12.39
CA ALA A 876 35.94 -6.50 12.73
C ALA A 876 35.71 -6.02 14.15
N TYR A 877 34.59 -5.35 14.37
CA TYR A 877 34.13 -4.86 15.68
C TYR A 877 32.72 -5.38 15.91
N SER A 878 32.48 -5.94 17.09
CA SER A 878 31.19 -6.51 17.51
C SER A 878 30.79 -5.92 18.85
N ASP A 879 29.52 -5.52 18.97
CA ASP A 879 28.93 -4.96 20.20
C ASP A 879 27.45 -5.35 20.31
N ALA A 880 26.90 -5.36 21.52
CA ALA A 880 25.48 -5.50 21.75
C ALA A 880 25.01 -4.65 22.94
N ASP A 881 23.85 -3.99 22.79
CA ASP A 881 23.16 -3.49 23.98
C ASP A 881 22.64 -4.65 24.85
N TYR A 882 22.33 -4.39 26.12
CA TYR A 882 21.68 -5.37 26.99
C TYR A 882 20.26 -4.93 27.35
N ALA A 883 19.27 -5.67 26.83
CA ALA A 883 17.86 -5.42 27.06
C ALA A 883 17.44 -3.96 26.80
N GLY A 884 18.00 -3.37 25.72
CA GLY A 884 17.79 -1.96 25.36
C GLY A 884 16.35 -1.64 24.93
N ALA A 885 15.64 -2.62 24.36
CA ALA A 885 14.23 -2.46 24.03
C ALA A 885 13.35 -2.54 25.30
N LYS A 886 12.66 -1.45 25.66
CA LYS A 886 11.88 -1.39 26.90
C LYS A 886 10.61 -2.27 26.86
N ASP A 887 10.09 -2.57 25.66
CA ASP A 887 8.84 -3.31 25.45
C ASP A 887 9.00 -4.83 25.63
N ASP A 888 9.98 -5.43 24.95
CA ASP A 888 10.20 -6.87 24.91
C ASP A 888 11.53 -7.30 25.53
N ARG A 889 12.30 -6.34 26.08
CA ARG A 889 13.60 -6.55 26.73
C ARG A 889 14.63 -7.22 25.83
N LYS A 890 14.47 -7.17 24.51
CA LYS A 890 15.45 -7.70 23.56
C LYS A 890 16.60 -6.72 23.36
N SER A 891 17.75 -7.30 23.08
CA SER A 891 18.97 -6.57 22.79
C SER A 891 19.07 -6.13 21.33
N THR A 892 19.93 -5.16 21.03
CA THR A 892 20.33 -4.74 19.68
C THR A 892 21.78 -5.14 19.45
N SER A 893 22.04 -5.99 18.45
CA SER A 893 23.39 -6.35 18.02
C SER A 893 23.87 -5.41 16.92
N GLY A 894 25.14 -5.01 17.04
CA GLY A 894 25.82 -4.14 16.09
C GLY A 894 27.16 -4.74 15.67
N TYR A 895 27.52 -4.58 14.39
CA TYR A 895 28.87 -4.89 13.94
C TYR A 895 29.31 -3.99 12.80
N CYS A 896 30.62 -3.88 12.62
CA CYS A 896 31.23 -3.35 11.41
C CYS A 896 32.52 -4.10 11.06
N THR A 897 32.81 -4.20 9.77
CA THR A 897 34.04 -4.82 9.28
C THR A 897 34.77 -3.93 8.29
N TYR A 898 36.09 -4.03 8.34
CA TYR A 898 37.03 -3.28 7.54
C TYR A 898 37.85 -4.24 6.69
N VAL A 899 38.13 -3.83 5.46
CA VAL A 899 39.10 -4.49 4.57
C VAL A 899 40.12 -3.44 4.19
N GLY A 900 41.39 -3.67 4.51
CA GLY A 900 42.47 -2.71 4.23
C GLY A 900 42.24 -1.34 4.85
N GLY A 901 41.75 -1.31 6.10
CA GLY A 901 41.47 -0.08 6.85
C GLY A 901 40.20 0.68 6.44
N ASN A 902 39.49 0.25 5.38
CA ASN A 902 38.26 0.90 4.91
C ASN A 902 37.01 0.14 5.34
N LEU A 903 35.97 0.86 5.75
CA LEU A 903 34.70 0.29 6.20
C LEU A 903 33.91 -0.30 5.02
N VAL A 904 33.74 -1.63 5.03
CA VAL A 904 33.09 -2.35 3.91
C VAL A 904 31.76 -2.98 4.27
N THR A 905 31.50 -3.30 5.54
CA THR A 905 30.19 -3.83 5.99
C THR A 905 29.84 -3.30 7.38
N TRP A 906 28.55 -3.20 7.67
CA TRP A 906 28.02 -2.88 9.00
C TRP A 906 26.57 -3.34 9.13
N ARG A 907 26.11 -3.47 10.38
CA ARG A 907 24.72 -3.80 10.68
C ARG A 907 24.32 -3.29 12.06
N SER A 908 23.04 -2.91 12.17
CA SER A 908 22.33 -2.70 13.44
C SER A 908 21.05 -3.54 13.38
N LYS A 909 20.83 -4.43 14.34
CA LYS A 909 19.68 -5.34 14.32
C LYS A 909 19.22 -5.72 15.73
N LYS A 910 17.91 -5.56 15.99
CA LYS A 910 17.26 -6.11 17.20
C LYS A 910 17.33 -7.64 17.18
N GLN A 911 17.81 -8.23 18.26
CA GLN A 911 17.87 -9.68 18.46
C GLN A 911 16.46 -10.27 18.45
N THR A 912 16.34 -11.51 17.98
CA THR A 912 15.04 -12.21 17.88
C THR A 912 14.57 -12.71 19.24
N THR A 913 15.51 -13.10 20.10
CA THR A 913 15.30 -13.64 21.44
C THR A 913 15.86 -12.70 22.52
N VAL A 914 15.31 -12.79 23.73
CA VAL A 914 15.80 -12.03 24.90
C VAL A 914 17.08 -12.68 25.40
N ALA A 915 18.12 -11.87 25.64
CA ALA A 915 19.35 -12.33 26.28
C ALA A 915 19.19 -12.31 27.81
N ARG A 916 19.70 -13.32 28.51
CA ARG A 916 19.63 -13.42 29.98
C ARG A 916 20.83 -12.76 30.68
N SER A 917 21.83 -12.33 29.93
CA SER A 917 23.02 -11.60 30.42
C SER A 917 23.61 -10.72 29.32
N SER A 918 24.43 -9.73 29.69
CA SER A 918 25.18 -8.92 28.73
C SER A 918 26.16 -9.79 27.91
N ALA A 919 26.84 -10.74 28.56
CA ALA A 919 27.74 -11.67 27.89
C ALA A 919 27.02 -12.48 26.80
N GLU A 920 25.77 -12.92 27.04
CA GLU A 920 24.97 -13.62 26.04
C GLU A 920 24.57 -12.72 24.86
N ALA A 921 24.18 -11.47 25.13
CA ALA A 921 23.82 -10.52 24.09
C ALA A 921 25.02 -10.24 23.16
N GLU A 922 26.20 -10.03 23.75
CA GLU A 922 27.47 -9.84 23.06
C GLU A 922 27.88 -11.06 22.25
N TYR A 923 27.76 -12.25 22.84
CA TYR A 923 28.14 -13.48 22.15
C TYR A 923 27.29 -13.75 20.90
N ARG A 924 26.00 -13.39 20.93
CA ARG A 924 25.13 -13.44 19.75
C ARG A 924 25.57 -12.44 18.67
N ALA A 925 26.03 -11.25 19.06
CA ALA A 925 26.63 -10.31 18.12
C ALA A 925 27.92 -10.89 17.50
N MET A 926 28.79 -11.52 18.32
CA MET A 926 30.00 -12.19 17.84
C MET A 926 29.69 -13.29 16.83
N ALA A 927 28.63 -14.07 17.01
CA ALA A 927 28.22 -15.10 16.04
C ALA A 927 27.85 -14.49 14.68
N HIS A 928 27.07 -13.40 14.67
CA HIS A 928 26.75 -12.69 13.43
C HIS A 928 27.99 -12.06 12.77
N THR A 929 28.88 -11.46 13.55
CA THR A 929 30.13 -10.88 13.07
C THR A 929 31.06 -11.96 12.49
N THR A 930 31.12 -13.14 13.12
CA THR A 930 31.88 -14.30 12.65
C THR A 930 31.39 -14.77 11.27
N SER A 931 30.06 -14.86 11.06
CA SER A 931 29.51 -15.18 9.74
C SER A 931 29.94 -14.19 8.65
N GLU A 932 29.97 -12.88 8.96
CA GLU A 932 30.41 -11.86 8.00
C GLU A 932 31.92 -11.96 7.72
N ILE A 933 32.74 -12.21 8.75
CA ILE A 933 34.19 -12.39 8.59
C ILE A 933 34.48 -13.59 7.68
N LEU A 934 33.85 -14.74 7.93
CA LEU A 934 34.06 -15.94 7.11
C LEU A 934 33.64 -15.70 5.64
N TRP A 935 32.54 -14.99 5.41
CA TRP A 935 32.14 -14.58 4.06
C TRP A 935 33.20 -13.68 3.39
N LEU A 936 33.73 -12.69 4.11
CA LEU A 936 34.80 -11.81 3.60
C LEU A 936 36.11 -12.56 3.31
N LYS A 937 36.52 -13.49 4.19
CA LYS A 937 37.69 -14.35 3.96
C LYS A 937 37.51 -15.17 2.69
N ASN A 938 36.34 -15.79 2.49
CA ASN A 938 36.06 -16.56 1.29
C ASN A 938 36.07 -15.69 0.02
N LEU A 939 35.45 -14.51 0.05
CA LEU A 939 35.46 -13.59 -1.07
C LEU A 939 36.87 -13.15 -1.44
N LEU A 940 37.68 -12.75 -0.45
CA LEU A 940 39.04 -12.28 -0.70
C LEU A 940 39.97 -13.42 -1.13
N LYS A 941 39.78 -14.63 -0.60
CA LYS A 941 40.47 -15.84 -1.06
C LYS A 941 40.21 -16.15 -2.53
N GLU A 942 38.95 -16.08 -2.97
CA GLU A 942 38.58 -16.26 -4.38
C GLU A 942 39.11 -15.12 -5.28
N LEU A 943 39.32 -13.92 -4.72
CA LEU A 943 40.01 -12.81 -5.37
C LEU A 943 41.54 -12.92 -5.31
N GLY A 944 42.10 -14.05 -4.88
CA GLY A 944 43.54 -14.31 -4.85
C GLY A 944 44.28 -13.78 -3.63
N PHE A 945 43.59 -13.32 -2.58
CA PHE A 945 44.19 -12.86 -1.33
C PHE A 945 44.08 -13.93 -0.24
N MET A 946 45.20 -14.55 0.11
CA MET A 946 45.29 -15.55 1.17
C MET A 946 45.56 -14.88 2.52
N TYR A 947 45.02 -15.48 3.59
CA TYR A 947 45.23 -15.04 4.97
C TYR A 947 45.66 -16.22 5.81
N ASP A 948 46.89 -16.18 6.29
CA ASP A 948 47.41 -17.16 7.25
C ASP A 948 47.12 -16.73 8.70
N ASP A 949 46.96 -15.42 8.93
CA ASP A 949 46.68 -14.85 10.24
C ASP A 949 45.17 -14.95 10.60
N PRO A 950 44.82 -15.24 11.87
CA PRO A 950 43.44 -15.13 12.34
C PRO A 950 42.94 -13.69 12.28
N VAL A 951 41.67 -13.50 11.89
CA VAL A 951 41.07 -12.16 11.77
C VAL A 951 40.71 -11.61 13.16
N PRO A 952 41.17 -10.40 13.54
CA PRO A 952 40.80 -9.78 14.81
C PRO A 952 39.33 -9.32 14.81
N MET A 953 38.55 -9.91 15.72
CA MET A 953 37.19 -9.50 16.07
C MET A 953 37.20 -8.83 17.44
N HIS A 954 37.22 -7.51 17.45
CA HIS A 954 37.24 -6.67 18.63
C HIS A 954 35.90 -6.72 19.38
N CYS A 955 35.97 -7.04 20.66
CA CYS A 955 34.84 -7.05 21.60
C CYS A 955 35.30 -6.42 22.92
N ASP A 956 34.40 -5.71 23.61
CA ASP A 956 34.69 -5.07 24.90
C ASP A 956 34.17 -5.88 26.10
N ASN A 957 33.48 -7.00 25.85
CA ASN A 957 32.97 -7.88 26.89
C ASN A 957 33.92 -9.06 27.17
N GLN A 958 34.69 -8.95 28.26
CA GLN A 958 35.63 -9.98 28.69
C GLN A 958 34.97 -11.35 28.91
N ALA A 959 33.76 -11.40 29.45
CA ALA A 959 33.07 -12.67 29.67
C ALA A 959 32.74 -13.37 28.34
N ALA A 960 32.28 -12.63 27.33
CA ALA A 960 32.04 -13.17 26.00
C ALA A 960 33.34 -13.68 25.34
N ILE A 961 34.43 -12.94 25.47
CA ILE A 961 35.77 -13.35 24.99
C ILE A 961 36.21 -14.65 25.69
N HIS A 962 36.08 -14.72 27.01
CA HIS A 962 36.43 -15.93 27.76
C HIS A 962 35.58 -17.14 27.38
N ILE A 963 34.30 -16.96 27.04
CA ILE A 963 33.43 -18.02 26.54
C ILE A 963 33.91 -18.52 25.16
N ALA A 964 34.43 -17.62 24.31
CA ALA A 964 34.94 -17.97 22.98
C ALA A 964 36.27 -18.74 23.05
N SER A 965 37.15 -18.39 24.00
CA SER A 965 38.46 -19.05 24.15
C SER A 965 38.43 -20.36 24.93
N ASN A 966 37.44 -20.57 25.82
CA ASN A 966 37.40 -21.75 26.68
C ASN A 966 36.44 -22.84 26.18
N PRO A 967 36.89 -24.10 26.03
CA PRO A 967 36.05 -25.20 25.56
C PRO A 967 35.09 -25.74 26.64
N ILE A 968 35.27 -25.33 27.91
CA ILE A 968 34.44 -25.82 29.02
C ILE A 968 33.01 -25.30 28.85
N PHE A 969 32.06 -26.23 28.78
CA PHE A 969 30.64 -25.94 28.68
C PHE A 969 30.09 -25.51 30.05
N HIS A 970 29.59 -24.29 30.16
CA HIS A 970 28.89 -23.84 31.36
C HIS A 970 27.39 -24.11 31.22
N GLU A 971 26.74 -24.59 32.28
CA GLU A 971 25.28 -24.80 32.28
C GLU A 971 24.48 -23.54 31.88
N ARG A 972 25.10 -22.36 32.04
CA ARG A 972 24.55 -21.04 31.72
C ARG A 972 24.56 -20.69 30.22
N THR A 973 25.17 -21.48 29.33
CA THR A 973 25.22 -21.22 27.88
C THR A 973 24.41 -22.22 27.03
N LYS A 974 23.69 -23.16 27.66
CA LYS A 974 22.90 -24.21 26.96
C LYS A 974 21.90 -23.65 25.93
N HIS A 975 21.32 -22.48 26.19
CA HIS A 975 20.33 -21.85 25.29
C HIS A 975 20.92 -21.02 24.14
N ILE A 976 22.26 -20.89 24.07
CA ILE A 976 23.00 -20.32 22.94
C ILE A 976 24.06 -21.29 22.40
N GLU A 977 23.88 -22.59 22.67
CA GLU A 977 24.84 -23.64 22.35
C GLU A 977 25.32 -23.62 20.90
N VAL A 978 24.42 -23.41 19.94
CA VAL A 978 24.75 -23.36 18.50
C VAL A 978 25.70 -22.19 18.19
N ASP A 979 25.40 -21.00 18.72
CA ASP A 979 26.26 -19.82 18.54
C ASP A 979 27.62 -20.02 19.22
N CYS A 980 27.64 -20.65 20.41
CA CYS A 980 28.87 -21.02 21.12
C CYS A 980 29.74 -21.98 20.31
N HIS A 981 29.18 -23.06 19.78
CA HIS A 981 29.93 -24.00 18.95
C HIS A 981 30.48 -23.31 17.70
N PHE A 982 29.66 -22.52 17.00
CA PHE A 982 30.07 -21.83 15.77
C PHE A 982 31.24 -20.85 15.98
N VAL A 983 31.15 -19.97 16.98
CA VAL A 983 32.22 -19.00 17.26
C VAL A 983 33.48 -19.69 17.78
N ARG A 984 33.33 -20.69 18.67
CA ARG A 984 34.48 -21.45 19.20
C ARG A 984 35.18 -22.23 18.12
N GLU A 985 34.45 -22.88 17.22
CA GLU A 985 35.02 -23.61 16.09
C GLU A 985 35.89 -22.68 15.25
N ALA A 986 35.39 -21.47 14.92
CA ALA A 986 36.15 -20.48 14.18
C ALA A 986 37.40 -19.95 14.93
N VAL A 987 37.36 -19.86 16.27
CA VAL A 987 38.54 -19.50 17.09
C VAL A 987 39.55 -20.66 17.13
N MET A 988 39.08 -21.89 17.34
CA MET A 988 39.91 -23.09 17.42
C MET A 988 40.58 -23.40 16.08
N SER A 989 39.87 -23.20 14.97
CA SER A 989 40.40 -23.35 13.62
C SER A 989 41.30 -22.18 13.17
N GLN A 990 41.59 -21.21 14.06
CA GLN A 990 42.38 -20.02 13.76
C GLN A 990 41.81 -19.17 12.61
N GLU A 991 40.49 -19.24 12.37
CA GLU A 991 39.84 -18.38 11.39
C GLU A 991 39.70 -16.95 11.92
N ILE A 992 39.42 -16.82 13.22
CA ILE A 992 39.25 -15.56 13.95
C ILE A 992 40.02 -15.57 15.28
N CYS A 993 40.35 -14.39 15.79
CA CYS A 993 40.77 -14.17 17.17
C CYS A 993 39.95 -13.05 17.81
N THR A 994 39.82 -13.05 19.13
CA THR A 994 38.91 -12.14 19.85
C THR A 994 39.68 -11.21 20.80
N PRO A 995 40.43 -10.23 20.28
CA PRO A 995 41.14 -9.27 21.13
C PRO A 995 40.17 -8.36 21.88
N PHE A 996 40.52 -8.03 23.12
CA PHE A 996 39.79 -7.05 23.92
C PHE A 996 40.03 -5.63 23.39
N THR A 997 38.96 -4.84 23.30
CA THR A 997 39.03 -3.41 22.98
C THR A 997 38.23 -2.61 24.01
N PRO A 998 38.75 -1.49 24.55
CA PRO A 998 37.99 -0.65 25.46
C PRO A 998 36.75 -0.05 24.79
N SER A 999 35.66 0.18 25.54
CA SER A 999 34.41 0.73 24.98
C SER A 999 34.56 2.11 24.33
N SER A 1000 35.57 2.92 24.70
CA SER A 1000 35.90 4.20 24.02
C SER A 1000 36.46 4.01 22.60
N GLU A 1001 36.95 2.81 22.30
CA GLU A 1001 37.48 2.40 21.01
C GLU A 1001 36.56 1.45 20.24
N GLN A 1002 35.51 0.97 20.88
CA GLN A 1002 34.49 0.11 20.29
C GLN A 1002 33.73 0.86 19.20
N ARG A 1003 34.03 0.54 17.93
CA ARG A 1003 33.41 1.20 16.78
C ARG A 1003 31.98 0.73 16.54
N ALA A 1004 31.62 -0.45 17.06
CA ALA A 1004 30.29 -1.01 16.89
C ALA A 1004 29.21 -0.37 17.79
N ASP A 1005 29.61 0.39 18.81
CA ASP A 1005 28.71 1.11 19.75
C ASP A 1005 27.67 1.99 19.05
N ILE A 1006 28.06 2.63 17.95
CA ILE A 1006 27.17 3.50 17.16
C ILE A 1006 25.98 2.73 16.54
N PHE A 1007 26.07 1.40 16.46
CA PHE A 1007 25.03 0.53 15.89
C PHE A 1007 24.13 -0.09 16.95
N THR A 1008 24.43 0.02 18.25
CA THR A 1008 23.70 -0.65 19.33
C THR A 1008 22.90 0.31 20.19
N LYS A 1009 23.33 1.57 20.31
CA LYS A 1009 22.70 2.57 21.19
C LYS A 1009 22.78 3.99 20.64
N ALA A 1010 21.90 4.86 21.13
CA ALA A 1010 21.96 6.29 20.84
C ALA A 1010 23.07 6.94 21.68
N LEU A 1011 23.99 7.63 21.00
CA LEU A 1011 25.15 8.26 21.62
C LEU A 1011 24.98 9.78 21.71
N GLY A 1012 25.56 10.39 22.76
CA GLY A 1012 25.68 11.85 22.85
C GLY A 1012 26.61 12.41 21.77
N GLY A 1013 26.50 13.73 21.50
CA GLY A 1013 27.18 14.38 20.38
C GLY A 1013 28.69 14.10 20.27
N LYS A 1014 29.47 14.31 21.34
CA LYS A 1014 30.93 14.09 21.33
C LYS A 1014 31.32 12.63 21.02
N PRO A 1015 30.83 11.60 21.76
CA PRO A 1015 31.11 10.20 21.40
C PRO A 1015 30.66 9.84 19.98
N PHE A 1016 29.50 10.33 19.56
CA PHE A 1016 28.95 10.06 18.23
C PHE A 1016 29.84 10.59 17.11
N ASP A 1017 30.34 11.83 17.23
CA ASP A 1017 31.25 12.43 16.24
C ASP A 1017 32.60 11.69 16.16
N VAL A 1018 33.14 11.28 17.31
CA VAL A 1018 34.37 10.47 17.36
C VAL A 1018 34.19 9.15 16.63
N LEU A 1019 33.07 8.45 16.84
CA LEU A 1019 32.79 7.20 16.13
C LEU A 1019 32.52 7.42 14.65
N CYS A 1020 31.82 8.49 14.25
CA CYS A 1020 31.67 8.85 12.84
C CYS A 1020 33.03 8.97 12.14
N ASN A 1021 33.99 9.65 12.78
CA ASN A 1021 35.34 9.79 12.24
C ASN A 1021 36.07 8.43 12.15
N LYS A 1022 35.94 7.56 13.16
CA LYS A 1022 36.51 6.20 13.15
C LYS A 1022 35.87 5.28 12.11
N LEU A 1023 34.61 5.52 11.72
CA LEU A 1023 33.95 4.85 10.60
C LEU A 1023 34.42 5.36 9.22
N GLY A 1024 35.26 6.39 9.16
CA GLY A 1024 35.71 6.99 7.91
C GLY A 1024 34.65 7.89 7.26
N MET A 1025 33.72 8.43 8.05
CA MET A 1025 32.67 9.31 7.56
C MET A 1025 33.18 10.74 7.37
N ILE A 1026 33.15 11.25 6.15
CA ILE A 1026 33.55 12.63 5.85
C ILE A 1026 32.48 13.34 5.01
N ASP A 1027 32.39 14.66 5.14
CA ASP A 1027 31.65 15.49 4.20
C ASP A 1027 32.64 16.26 3.32
N ILE A 1028 32.84 15.81 2.08
CA ILE A 1028 33.74 16.45 1.11
C ILE A 1028 33.24 17.83 0.64
N PHE A 1029 32.03 18.23 1.06
CA PHE A 1029 31.42 19.50 0.69
C PHE A 1029 31.34 20.48 1.85
N ALA A 1030 31.84 20.11 3.02
CA ALA A 1030 32.00 21.04 4.12
C ALA A 1030 33.00 22.15 3.70
N PRO A 1031 32.71 23.43 4.00
CA PRO A 1031 33.68 24.49 3.79
C PRO A 1031 34.94 24.19 4.61
N ALA A 1032 36.10 24.38 3.97
CA ALA A 1032 37.42 24.12 4.53
C ALA A 1032 37.75 25.01 5.73
#